data_AF-A0AAW1SNG1-F1
#
_entry.id   AF-A0AAW1SNG1-F1
#
_cell.length_a   1.000
_cell.length_b   1.000
_cell.length_c   1.000
_cell.angle_alpha   90.00
_cell.angle_beta   90.00
_cell.angle_gamma   90.00
#
_symmetry.space_group_name_H-M   'P 1'
#
loop_
_entity.id
_entity.type
_entity.pdbx_description
1 polymer ?
#
loop_
_entity_poly.entity_id
_entity_poly.type
_entity_poly.pdbx_seq_one_letter_code
_entity_poly.pdbx_strand_id
1 'polypeptide(L)'
;ERGDKVGGQIGYSVRLDTRASACTQILFCTTGVLLRRLLVDSNLQDVTHVVVDEVHERSADSDLLLLLLRQLLHRPAACHLRILLMSATADAKAFADYFYMSTATARQSHQSGGAGTTVTMLTIPGFMHPVRDFHLEDVLELTGLQIRRGSRWAKKGGTSKHVGQDPQAPMMAQELPAWDAQRFSTPTWEGRNDLSEATRQSLQVVDEAIINFDLIEALIASIVETEQQDGPGAFWQGHQEAGSFSRSNKGSGSQAVLVFLPGAGEIDRLVRQLRNSPQLKRAAEGMGFLVSPLHGSLPPDQQARVFAPAPKGMKKIVVATNVAESSITIDDVTVVVDAGRAKEMRYGAGRSMARLQEGWISQASARQRRGRAGRVQPGVCFRLFSSTTASSFEAHAAPELLCQLPMDPRLGKTLLFGSMLGCCAPVLTIAAALAHGRPVFQSPSDRRTEADAAKKALCEGSAAAKSDHLAILAAFSRFHTALTHGGHRAASQACRDSFLSEGAMEAILAGRQDFAKKLADLGFITHSYAASINSDHSQQQSMPAHDTSSPDKFSHNARFIKAAICAGFYPAVLRVEHPTARFEKVQGGALERDADPAKLRFYDHTKGRVFMHPASINFHSNRFESGWLIYTEILETAKIYVRESSMVPVYALLLFSEQLRVSHETGMLQVGKFVKFKAPSRIGVLVRELRAELDRLLMRKVADPGFDLNSCKAIGVCRSLLASDGF
;
A
#
# COMPACT_ATOMS: atom_id res chain seq x y z
N GLU A 1 -4.52 -16.42 -30.94
CA GLU A 1 -4.93 -15.56 -32.08
C GLU A 1 -4.02 -15.64 -33.30
N ARG A 2 -2.71 -15.38 -33.19
CA ARG A 2 -1.82 -15.32 -34.38
C ARG A 2 -1.12 -16.62 -34.78
N GLY A 3 -1.31 -17.71 -34.04
CA GLY A 3 -0.59 -18.98 -34.28
C GLY A 3 0.92 -18.91 -33.98
N ASP A 4 1.42 -17.82 -33.39
CA ASP A 4 2.83 -17.61 -33.04
C ASP A 4 3.09 -17.92 -31.55
N LYS A 5 4.34 -18.30 -31.22
CA LYS A 5 4.79 -18.53 -29.85
C LYS A 5 5.10 -17.20 -29.16
N VAL A 6 4.80 -17.12 -27.87
CA VAL A 6 5.17 -15.96 -27.03
C VAL A 6 6.69 -15.78 -27.03
N GLY A 7 7.15 -14.56 -27.32
CA GLY A 7 8.56 -14.22 -27.54
C GLY A 7 8.98 -14.21 -29.02
N GLY A 8 8.09 -14.61 -29.94
CA GLY A 8 8.19 -14.38 -31.38
C GLY A 8 7.83 -12.94 -31.75
N GLN A 9 6.85 -12.74 -32.63
CA GLN A 9 6.36 -11.41 -33.02
C GLN A 9 5.71 -10.64 -31.86
N ILE A 10 5.09 -11.36 -30.91
CA ILE A 10 4.48 -10.79 -29.71
C ILE A 10 5.25 -11.28 -28.48
N GLY A 11 5.72 -10.35 -27.69
CA GLY A 11 6.45 -10.61 -26.45
C GLY A 11 5.86 -9.86 -25.26
N TYR A 12 6.37 -10.17 -24.08
CA TYR A 12 6.11 -9.38 -22.88
C TYR A 12 7.38 -9.13 -22.08
N SER A 13 7.38 -8.06 -21.28
CA SER A 13 8.42 -7.77 -20.30
C SER A 13 7.77 -7.24 -19.02
N VAL A 14 7.83 -8.05 -17.97
CA VAL A 14 7.44 -7.66 -16.62
C VAL A 14 8.67 -7.69 -15.72
N ARG A 15 8.51 -7.33 -14.44
CA ARG A 15 9.65 -7.31 -13.52
C ARG A 15 10.19 -8.73 -13.33
N LEU A 16 11.47 -8.92 -13.65
CA LEU A 16 12.22 -10.20 -13.52
C LEU A 16 11.81 -11.31 -14.49
N ASP A 17 10.90 -11.06 -15.43
CA ASP A 17 10.52 -12.02 -16.46
C ASP A 17 10.28 -11.31 -17.78
N THR A 18 11.06 -11.68 -18.79
CA THR A 18 11.01 -11.09 -20.12
C THR A 18 11.02 -12.21 -21.15
N ARG A 19 10.02 -12.19 -22.04
CA ARG A 19 9.96 -13.03 -23.22
C ARG A 19 9.85 -12.15 -24.45
N ALA A 20 11.01 -11.75 -24.97
CA ALA A 20 11.17 -10.97 -26.18
C ALA A 20 12.38 -11.50 -26.95
N SER A 21 12.38 -11.31 -28.26
CA SER A 21 13.49 -11.65 -29.15
C SER A 21 13.70 -10.55 -30.18
N ALA A 22 14.71 -10.70 -31.04
CA ALA A 22 14.98 -9.75 -32.11
C ALA A 22 13.83 -9.64 -33.15
N CYS A 23 12.92 -10.62 -33.21
CA CYS A 23 11.75 -10.56 -34.11
C CYS A 23 10.48 -10.02 -33.44
N THR A 24 10.55 -9.63 -32.16
CA THR A 24 9.40 -9.06 -31.44
C THR A 24 9.05 -7.68 -31.97
N GLN A 25 7.82 -7.54 -32.45
CA GLN A 25 7.27 -6.31 -33.02
C GLN A 25 6.32 -5.61 -32.04
N ILE A 26 5.62 -6.38 -31.20
CA ILE A 26 4.73 -5.86 -30.15
C ILE A 26 5.21 -6.40 -28.81
N LEU A 27 5.55 -5.48 -27.91
CA LEU A 27 6.00 -5.82 -26.56
C LEU A 27 5.01 -5.27 -25.53
N PHE A 28 4.33 -6.17 -24.82
CA PHE A 28 3.54 -5.81 -23.65
C PHE A 28 4.47 -5.63 -22.45
N CYS A 29 4.44 -4.48 -21.78
CA CYS A 29 5.24 -4.29 -20.58
C CYS A 29 4.51 -3.51 -19.51
N THR A 30 4.87 -3.71 -18.24
CA THR A 30 4.35 -2.87 -17.17
C THR A 30 4.90 -1.45 -17.28
N THR A 31 4.13 -0.46 -16.81
CA THR A 31 4.53 0.95 -16.79
C THR A 31 5.92 1.16 -16.20
N GLY A 32 6.24 0.47 -15.10
CA GLY A 32 7.55 0.52 -14.46
C GLY A 32 8.71 0.00 -15.31
N VAL A 33 8.50 -0.95 -16.23
CA VAL A 33 9.54 -1.41 -17.18
C VAL A 33 9.83 -0.32 -18.20
N LEU A 34 8.80 0.33 -18.75
CA LEU A 34 8.97 1.43 -19.70
C LEU A 34 9.62 2.66 -19.04
N LEU A 35 9.23 3.00 -17.80
CA LEU A 35 9.87 4.06 -17.02
C LEU A 35 11.37 3.81 -16.81
N ARG A 36 11.78 2.56 -16.52
CA ARG A 36 13.21 2.21 -16.43
C ARG A 36 13.92 2.31 -17.76
N ARG A 37 13.26 1.90 -18.85
CA ARG A 37 13.81 2.06 -20.19
C ARG A 37 14.08 3.52 -20.51
N LEU A 38 13.19 4.44 -20.14
CA LEU A 38 13.38 5.88 -20.28
C LEU A 38 14.57 6.45 -19.48
N LEU A 39 15.06 5.75 -18.45
CA LEU A 39 16.29 6.14 -17.75
C LEU A 39 17.55 5.82 -18.54
N VAL A 40 17.51 4.77 -19.37
CA VAL A 40 18.64 4.30 -20.19
C VAL A 40 18.59 4.91 -21.59
N ASP A 41 17.43 4.83 -22.23
CA ASP A 41 17.12 5.46 -23.51
C ASP A 41 16.02 6.50 -23.32
N SER A 42 16.45 7.73 -23.07
CA SER A 42 15.56 8.86 -22.80
C SER A 42 14.77 9.36 -24.01
N ASN A 43 15.03 8.83 -25.22
CA ASN A 43 14.34 9.23 -26.45
C ASN A 43 13.59 8.08 -27.13
N LEU A 44 13.72 6.84 -26.64
CA LEU A 44 13.09 5.64 -27.19
C LEU A 44 13.37 5.49 -28.71
N GLN A 45 14.64 5.51 -29.09
CA GLN A 45 15.06 5.58 -30.51
C GLN A 45 14.61 4.37 -31.32
N ASP A 46 14.52 3.21 -30.69
CA ASP A 46 14.11 1.94 -31.32
C ASP A 46 12.61 1.64 -31.17
N VAL A 47 11.83 2.59 -30.66
CA VAL A 47 10.36 2.47 -30.50
C VAL A 47 9.66 3.46 -31.41
N THR A 48 8.69 2.97 -32.19
CA THR A 48 7.89 3.82 -33.08
C THR A 48 6.57 4.26 -32.44
N HIS A 49 5.97 3.40 -31.62
CA HIS A 49 4.67 3.64 -30.99
C HIS A 49 4.70 3.24 -29.52
N VAL A 50 4.15 4.09 -28.65
CA VAL A 50 3.88 3.77 -27.25
C VAL A 50 2.36 3.77 -27.04
N VAL A 51 1.84 2.64 -26.62
CA VAL A 51 0.42 2.51 -26.25
C VAL A 51 0.35 2.45 -24.73
N VAL A 52 -0.31 3.43 -24.12
CA VAL A 52 -0.58 3.44 -22.67
C VAL A 52 -2.02 3.02 -22.47
N ASP A 53 -2.18 1.83 -21.90
CA ASP A 53 -3.49 1.24 -21.61
C ASP A 53 -4.00 1.65 -20.23
N GLU A 54 -5.32 1.56 -20.03
CA GLU A 54 -6.01 1.78 -18.75
C GLU A 54 -5.65 3.11 -18.05
N VAL A 55 -5.44 4.20 -18.82
CA VAL A 55 -4.95 5.49 -18.25
C VAL A 55 -5.87 6.09 -17.18
N HIS A 56 -7.15 5.70 -17.17
CA HIS A 56 -8.13 6.14 -16.18
C HIS A 56 -7.95 5.53 -14.78
N GLU A 57 -7.09 4.53 -14.60
CA GLU A 57 -6.76 4.03 -13.27
C GLU A 57 -5.95 5.04 -12.45
N ARG A 58 -5.36 6.06 -13.10
CA ARG A 58 -4.62 7.18 -12.46
C ARG A 58 -3.55 6.70 -11.45
N SER A 59 -2.92 5.56 -11.74
CA SER A 59 -1.79 5.08 -10.96
C SER A 59 -0.63 6.07 -11.05
N ALA A 60 0.15 6.20 -9.97
CA ALA A 60 1.26 7.16 -9.90
C ALA A 60 2.28 6.96 -11.04
N ASP A 61 2.58 5.70 -11.36
CA ASP A 61 3.50 5.35 -12.45
C ASP A 61 2.93 5.76 -13.82
N SER A 62 1.62 5.59 -14.04
CA SER A 62 0.97 5.97 -15.31
C SER A 62 0.96 7.49 -15.47
N ASP A 63 0.56 8.23 -14.44
CA ASP A 63 0.56 9.70 -14.48
C ASP A 63 1.99 10.27 -14.70
N LEU A 64 3.00 9.68 -14.05
CA LEU A 64 4.42 10.03 -14.31
C LEU A 64 4.85 9.69 -15.73
N LEU A 65 4.49 8.52 -16.24
CA LEU A 65 4.79 8.12 -17.61
C LEU A 65 4.15 9.10 -18.59
N LEU A 66 2.88 9.49 -18.41
CA LEU A 66 2.19 10.46 -19.26
C LEU A 66 2.90 11.82 -19.25
N LEU A 67 3.39 12.28 -18.09
CA LEU A 67 4.19 13.49 -17.99
C LEU A 67 5.50 13.39 -18.79
N LEU A 68 6.24 12.29 -18.64
CA LEU A 68 7.51 12.09 -19.34
C LEU A 68 7.32 11.94 -20.84
N LEU A 69 6.31 11.17 -21.27
CA LEU A 69 5.94 11.01 -22.67
C LEU A 69 5.52 12.34 -23.30
N ARG A 70 4.76 13.17 -22.57
CA ARG A 70 4.42 14.54 -23.00
C ARG A 70 5.68 15.38 -23.20
N GLN A 71 6.64 15.36 -22.28
CA GLN A 71 7.91 16.09 -22.45
C GLN A 71 8.73 15.56 -23.63
N LEU A 72 8.73 14.24 -23.83
CA LEU A 72 9.47 13.57 -24.89
C LEU A 72 8.95 13.94 -26.28
N LEU A 73 7.63 14.11 -26.45
CA LEU A 73 7.03 14.61 -27.71
C LEU A 73 7.53 15.99 -28.15
N HIS A 74 8.07 16.81 -27.23
CA HIS A 74 8.60 18.14 -27.56
C HIS A 74 10.09 18.10 -27.92
N ARG A 75 10.74 16.94 -27.82
CA ARG A 75 12.16 16.79 -28.15
C ARG A 75 12.32 16.52 -29.66
N PRO A 76 13.20 17.26 -30.36
CA PRO A 76 13.46 17.03 -31.79
C PRO A 76 13.90 15.60 -32.10
N ALA A 77 14.67 14.99 -31.19
CA ALA A 77 15.21 13.64 -31.34
C ALA A 77 14.17 12.52 -31.19
N ALA A 78 12.93 12.83 -30.83
CA ALA A 78 11.84 11.86 -30.64
C ALA A 78 10.63 12.13 -31.57
N CYS A 79 10.85 12.85 -32.68
CA CYS A 79 9.80 13.18 -33.64
C CYS A 79 9.22 11.96 -34.38
N HIS A 80 9.88 10.80 -34.31
CA HIS A 80 9.41 9.53 -34.86
C HIS A 80 8.34 8.86 -34.00
N LEU A 81 8.22 9.24 -32.73
CA LEU A 81 7.39 8.55 -31.76
C LEU A 81 5.92 8.96 -31.85
N ARG A 82 5.02 7.98 -31.84
CA ARG A 82 3.57 8.19 -31.69
C ARG A 82 3.07 7.63 -30.38
N ILE A 83 2.14 8.33 -29.74
CA ILE A 83 1.55 7.91 -28.46
C ILE A 83 0.04 7.68 -28.65
N LEU A 84 -0.43 6.53 -28.20
CA LEU A 84 -1.83 6.17 -28.13
C LEU A 84 -2.22 5.98 -26.66
N LEU A 85 -3.26 6.67 -26.21
CA LEU A 85 -3.82 6.52 -24.86
C LEU A 85 -5.14 5.76 -24.96
N MET A 86 -5.30 4.68 -24.19
CA MET A 86 -6.52 3.89 -24.15
C MET A 86 -7.18 4.02 -22.77
N SER A 87 -8.48 4.30 -22.77
CA SER A 87 -9.28 4.47 -21.57
C SER A 87 -10.67 3.88 -21.77
N ALA A 88 -11.16 3.15 -20.76
CA ALA A 88 -12.51 2.61 -20.72
C ALA A 88 -13.56 3.59 -20.15
N THR A 89 -13.16 4.73 -19.56
CA THR A 89 -14.07 5.66 -18.87
C THR A 89 -14.20 7.02 -19.55
N ALA A 90 -15.24 7.78 -19.17
CA ALA A 90 -15.66 9.05 -19.76
C ALA A 90 -14.65 10.22 -19.61
N ASP A 91 -13.53 10.03 -18.89
CA ASP A 91 -12.53 11.10 -18.65
C ASP A 91 -11.47 11.23 -19.78
N ALA A 92 -11.73 10.65 -20.95
CA ALA A 92 -10.84 10.75 -22.12
C ALA A 92 -10.54 12.21 -22.53
N LYS A 93 -11.47 13.12 -22.24
CA LYS A 93 -11.33 14.55 -22.53
C LYS A 93 -10.23 15.21 -21.69
N ALA A 94 -10.11 14.90 -20.40
CA ALA A 94 -9.06 15.48 -19.55
C ALA A 94 -7.65 15.09 -20.04
N PHE A 95 -7.47 13.83 -20.47
CA PHE A 95 -6.20 13.39 -21.08
C PHE A 95 -5.95 14.11 -22.42
N ALA A 96 -6.97 14.23 -23.27
CA ALA A 96 -6.85 14.97 -24.51
C ALA A 96 -6.43 16.43 -24.27
N ASP A 97 -7.09 17.11 -23.34
CA ASP A 97 -6.82 18.49 -22.94
C ASP A 97 -5.40 18.64 -22.37
N TYR A 98 -4.94 17.68 -21.55
CA TYR A 98 -3.59 17.66 -20.98
C TYR A 98 -2.49 17.62 -22.05
N PHE A 99 -2.66 16.79 -23.08
CA PHE A 99 -1.72 16.73 -24.21
C PHE A 99 -1.90 17.90 -25.19
N TYR A 100 -3.10 18.46 -25.30
CA TYR A 100 -3.40 19.63 -26.13
C TYR A 100 -2.76 20.92 -25.60
N MET A 101 -2.91 21.21 -24.30
CA MET A 101 -2.44 22.46 -23.66
C MET A 101 -0.93 22.71 -23.80
N SER A 102 -0.11 21.67 -23.97
CA SER A 102 1.34 21.78 -24.18
C SER A 102 1.70 22.44 -25.51
N THR A 103 0.84 22.29 -26.53
CA THR A 103 1.10 22.79 -27.88
C THR A 103 0.80 24.28 -28.02
N ALA A 104 -0.07 24.82 -27.17
CA ALA A 104 -0.46 26.23 -27.20
C ALA A 104 0.60 27.15 -26.57
N THR A 105 1.26 26.72 -25.50
CA THR A 105 2.33 27.49 -24.83
C THR A 105 3.65 27.46 -25.59
N ALA A 106 3.93 26.43 -26.38
CA ALA A 106 5.12 26.37 -27.25
C ALA A 106 5.04 27.33 -28.47
N ARG A 107 3.85 27.81 -28.85
CA ARG A 107 3.66 28.71 -30.01
C ARG A 107 4.09 30.15 -29.80
N GLN A 108 4.44 30.56 -28.57
CA GLN A 108 4.89 31.93 -28.29
C GLN A 108 6.40 32.14 -28.44
N SER A 109 7.19 31.08 -28.67
CA SER A 109 8.62 31.21 -28.96
C SER A 109 9.00 30.42 -30.22
N HIS A 110 9.38 31.15 -31.27
CA HIS A 110 9.88 30.70 -32.58
C HIS A 110 8.87 30.45 -33.72
N GLN A 111 8.88 31.41 -34.66
CA GLN A 111 8.48 31.23 -36.05
C GLN A 111 9.41 30.22 -36.74
N SER A 112 9.00 28.96 -36.91
CA SER A 112 9.33 28.10 -38.05
C SER A 112 8.37 26.90 -38.07
N GLY A 113 7.80 26.57 -39.24
CA GLY A 113 6.74 25.57 -39.41
C GLY A 113 7.14 24.12 -39.11
N GLY A 114 7.05 23.71 -37.85
CA GLY A 114 7.02 22.32 -37.41
C GLY A 114 5.58 21.86 -37.11
N ALA A 115 5.22 20.67 -37.62
CA ALA A 115 3.90 20.06 -37.45
C ALA A 115 3.47 20.06 -35.97
N GLY A 116 2.39 20.80 -35.66
CA GLY A 116 1.81 20.77 -34.32
C GLY A 116 1.29 19.38 -34.00
N THR A 117 1.60 18.86 -32.81
CA THR A 117 1.07 17.58 -32.32
C THR A 117 -0.45 17.64 -32.28
N THR A 118 -1.12 16.98 -33.23
CA THR A 118 -2.56 16.87 -33.28
C THR A 118 -3.03 15.78 -32.33
N VAL A 119 -3.89 16.12 -31.37
CA VAL A 119 -4.54 15.14 -30.51
C VAL A 119 -5.89 14.78 -31.14
N THR A 120 -6.10 13.51 -31.44
CA THR A 120 -7.36 13.01 -31.99
C THR A 120 -8.01 12.07 -30.99
N MET A 121 -9.26 12.34 -30.63
CA MET A 121 -10.06 11.48 -29.77
C MET A 121 -10.88 10.53 -30.66
N LEU A 122 -10.72 9.22 -30.45
CA LEU A 122 -11.48 8.19 -31.13
C LEU A 122 -12.33 7.45 -30.09
N THR A 123 -13.65 7.47 -30.27
CA THR A 123 -14.58 6.69 -29.44
C THR A 123 -14.88 5.39 -30.15
N ILE A 124 -14.41 4.27 -29.60
CA ILE A 124 -14.77 2.93 -30.08
C ILE A 124 -16.02 2.49 -29.32
N PRO A 125 -17.17 2.31 -29.98
CA PRO A 125 -18.36 1.80 -29.31
C PRO A 125 -18.09 0.38 -28.81
N GLY A 126 -18.17 0.18 -27.50
CA GLY A 126 -18.06 -1.15 -26.91
C GLY A 126 -19.33 -1.95 -27.18
N PHE A 127 -19.18 -3.19 -27.67
CA PHE A 127 -20.26 -4.17 -27.65
C PHE A 127 -20.29 -4.81 -26.26
N MET A 128 -20.91 -4.11 -25.29
CA MET A 128 -21.32 -4.73 -24.03
C MET A 128 -22.80 -5.03 -24.09
N HIS A 129 -23.18 -6.22 -23.64
CA HIS A 129 -24.57 -6.55 -23.42
C HIS A 129 -25.13 -5.71 -22.25
N PRO A 130 -26.44 -5.41 -22.26
CA PRO A 130 -27.05 -4.61 -21.22
C PRO A 130 -26.94 -5.30 -19.86
N VAL A 131 -26.71 -4.51 -18.80
CA VAL A 131 -26.63 -4.98 -17.41
C VAL A 131 -27.66 -4.24 -16.58
N ARG A 132 -28.53 -4.98 -15.88
CA ARG A 132 -29.52 -4.40 -14.96
C ARG A 132 -28.93 -4.24 -13.57
N ASP A 133 -29.10 -3.06 -12.97
CA ASP A 133 -28.68 -2.77 -11.60
C ASP A 133 -29.82 -2.99 -10.59
N PHE A 134 -29.48 -3.59 -9.45
CA PHE A 134 -30.32 -3.72 -8.26
C PHE A 134 -29.57 -3.11 -7.08
N HIS A 135 -30.20 -2.25 -6.30
CA HIS A 135 -29.59 -1.62 -5.13
C HIS A 135 -29.94 -2.37 -3.84
N LEU A 136 -29.40 -1.93 -2.71
CA LEU A 136 -29.62 -2.58 -1.41
C LEU A 136 -31.11 -2.76 -1.08
N GLU A 137 -31.94 -1.78 -1.43
CA GLU A 137 -33.39 -1.84 -1.30
C GLU A 137 -34.01 -3.03 -2.05
N ASP A 138 -33.57 -3.30 -3.27
CA ASP A 138 -34.05 -4.43 -4.07
C ASP A 138 -33.50 -5.76 -3.54
N VAL A 139 -32.25 -5.77 -3.06
CA VAL A 139 -31.60 -6.95 -2.49
C VAL A 139 -32.29 -7.41 -1.20
N LEU A 140 -32.66 -6.46 -0.32
CA LEU A 140 -33.39 -6.76 0.90
C LEU A 140 -34.81 -7.28 0.60
N GLU A 141 -35.47 -6.69 -0.39
CA GLU A 141 -36.80 -7.14 -0.84
C GLU A 141 -36.72 -8.56 -1.43
N LEU A 142 -35.75 -8.83 -2.31
CA LEU A 142 -35.55 -10.13 -2.95
C LEU A 142 -35.22 -11.25 -1.94
N THR A 143 -34.38 -10.95 -0.95
CA THR A 143 -33.94 -11.94 0.04
C THR A 143 -34.91 -12.10 1.21
N GLY A 144 -35.81 -11.13 1.42
CA GLY A 144 -36.68 -11.05 2.60
C GLY A 144 -35.92 -10.87 3.92
N LEU A 145 -34.61 -10.57 3.88
CA LEU A 145 -33.77 -10.51 5.08
C LEU A 145 -34.05 -9.21 5.85
N GLN A 146 -34.53 -9.36 7.09
CA GLN A 146 -34.85 -8.21 7.94
C GLN A 146 -33.69 -7.83 8.87
N ILE A 147 -33.29 -6.56 8.82
CA ILE A 147 -32.26 -6.01 9.71
C ILE A 147 -32.96 -5.30 10.87
N ARG A 148 -32.78 -5.84 12.09
CA ARG A 148 -33.38 -5.28 13.31
C ARG A 148 -32.42 -4.37 14.06
N ARG A 149 -32.96 -3.39 14.79
CA ARG A 149 -32.19 -2.53 15.71
C ARG A 149 -31.45 -3.40 16.73
N GLY A 150 -30.17 -3.09 16.96
CA GLY A 150 -29.30 -3.84 17.86
C GLY A 150 -28.67 -5.11 17.26
N SER A 151 -29.02 -5.47 16.02
CA SER A 151 -28.31 -6.53 15.30
C SER A 151 -26.88 -6.11 14.95
N ARG A 152 -26.02 -7.08 14.59
CA ARG A 152 -24.61 -6.84 14.23
C ARG A 152 -24.42 -5.96 12.99
N TRP A 153 -25.47 -5.77 12.18
CA TRP A 153 -25.49 -4.98 10.95
C TRP A 153 -26.32 -3.71 11.05
N ALA A 154 -26.83 -3.39 12.25
CA ALA A 154 -27.55 -2.16 12.48
C ALA A 154 -26.60 -1.08 13.02
N LYS A 155 -26.91 0.18 12.71
CA LYS A 155 -26.22 1.35 13.26
C LYS A 155 -26.21 1.26 14.79
N LYS A 156 -25.04 1.30 15.42
CA LYS A 156 -24.94 1.32 16.89
C LYS A 156 -25.47 2.66 17.41
N GLY A 157 -26.44 2.61 18.33
CA GLY A 157 -27.17 3.77 18.88
C GLY A 157 -26.37 4.70 19.81
N GLY A 158 -25.12 5.01 19.45
CA GLY A 158 -24.36 6.13 20.03
C GLY A 158 -24.23 7.22 18.98
N THR A 159 -24.14 8.47 19.41
CA THR A 159 -23.80 9.63 18.58
C THR A 159 -22.44 9.43 17.93
N SER A 160 -22.42 8.68 16.83
CA SER A 160 -21.25 8.58 15.96
C SER A 160 -21.10 9.94 15.30
N LYS A 161 -20.14 10.73 15.79
CA LYS A 161 -19.65 11.91 15.09
C LYS A 161 -19.41 11.49 13.64
N HIS A 162 -20.10 12.14 12.71
CA HIS A 162 -19.79 12.08 11.29
C HIS A 162 -18.28 12.25 11.13
N VAL A 163 -17.60 11.18 10.69
CA VAL A 163 -16.28 11.29 10.12
C VAL A 163 -16.51 11.71 8.68
N GLY A 164 -16.24 12.98 8.39
CA GLY A 164 -16.13 13.50 7.01
C GLY A 164 -17.38 14.18 6.45
N GLN A 165 -17.80 15.31 7.03
CA GLN A 165 -18.32 16.42 6.23
C GLN A 165 -17.29 17.54 6.31
N ASP A 166 -16.44 17.62 5.30
CA ASP A 166 -15.69 18.84 5.03
C ASP A 166 -16.66 19.77 4.26
N PRO A 167 -17.03 20.96 4.76
CA PRO A 167 -18.07 21.80 4.13
C PRO A 167 -17.69 22.44 2.79
N GLN A 168 -16.59 22.00 2.15
CA GLN A 168 -16.05 22.59 0.93
C GLN A 168 -15.77 21.56 -0.17
N ALA A 169 -16.69 20.62 -0.42
CA ALA A 169 -16.64 19.84 -1.65
C ALA A 169 -17.26 20.68 -2.79
N PRO A 170 -16.52 21.04 -3.85
CA PRO A 170 -17.11 21.74 -4.99
C PRO A 170 -18.09 20.81 -5.71
N MET A 171 -19.35 21.25 -5.85
CA MET A 171 -20.29 20.72 -6.83
C MET A 171 -19.72 20.94 -8.23
N MET A 172 -19.08 19.92 -8.80
CA MET A 172 -18.91 19.81 -10.25
C MET A 172 -19.48 18.46 -10.69
N ALA A 173 -20.79 18.42 -10.87
CA ALA A 173 -21.42 17.42 -11.71
C ALA A 173 -21.03 17.75 -13.16
N GLN A 174 -20.04 17.08 -13.71
CA GLN A 174 -19.81 17.11 -15.16
C GLN A 174 -20.87 16.25 -15.86
N GLU A 175 -21.49 16.84 -16.87
CA GLU A 175 -22.60 16.29 -17.64
C GLU A 175 -22.26 14.92 -18.25
N LEU A 176 -23.11 13.93 -17.94
CA LEU A 176 -23.12 12.62 -18.57
C LEU A 176 -23.38 12.76 -20.09
N PRO A 177 -22.82 11.87 -20.95
CA PRO A 177 -23.25 11.77 -22.34
C PRO A 177 -24.75 11.52 -22.44
N ALA A 178 -25.42 12.22 -23.37
CA ALA A 178 -26.89 12.26 -23.46
C ALA A 178 -27.58 10.88 -23.64
N TRP A 179 -26.86 9.85 -24.09
CA TRP A 179 -27.41 8.50 -24.26
C TRP A 179 -27.54 7.70 -22.94
N ASP A 180 -26.84 8.11 -21.88
CA ASP A 180 -26.84 7.43 -20.57
C ASP A 180 -27.70 8.15 -19.51
N ALA A 181 -27.80 9.48 -19.59
CA ALA A 181 -28.44 10.32 -18.57
C ALA A 181 -29.96 10.09 -18.41
N GLN A 182 -30.66 9.70 -19.48
CA GLN A 182 -32.13 9.55 -19.47
C GLN A 182 -32.62 8.16 -19.04
N ARG A 183 -31.75 7.14 -18.95
CA ARG A 183 -32.16 5.75 -18.67
C ARG A 183 -31.98 5.29 -17.22
N PHE A 184 -31.21 6.02 -16.40
CA PHE A 184 -30.71 5.48 -15.12
C PHE A 184 -30.79 6.43 -13.92
N SER A 185 -31.69 7.43 -13.95
CA SER A 185 -32.10 8.18 -12.76
C SER A 185 -32.98 7.27 -11.87
N THR A 186 -32.37 6.41 -11.05
CA THR A 186 -33.11 5.69 -10.01
C THR A 186 -33.50 6.68 -8.91
N PRO A 187 -34.80 6.91 -8.64
CA PRO A 187 -35.23 7.71 -7.50
C PRO A 187 -34.71 7.08 -6.21
N THR A 188 -34.40 7.92 -5.21
CA THR A 188 -34.01 7.44 -3.88
C THR A 188 -35.10 6.54 -3.31
N TRP A 189 -34.71 5.51 -2.55
CA TRP A 189 -35.65 4.52 -2.00
C TRP A 189 -36.78 5.15 -1.14
N GLU A 190 -36.56 6.34 -0.57
CA GLU A 190 -37.57 7.08 0.19
C GLU A 190 -38.82 7.39 -0.63
N GLY A 191 -38.67 7.64 -1.93
CA GLY A 191 -39.76 7.93 -2.88
C GLY A 191 -40.38 6.71 -3.55
N ARG A 192 -39.91 5.49 -3.24
CA ARG A 192 -40.41 4.25 -3.84
C ARG A 192 -41.56 3.67 -3.03
N ASN A 193 -42.72 3.48 -3.67
CA ASN A 193 -43.93 2.93 -3.01
C ASN A 193 -44.09 1.41 -3.17
N ASP A 194 -43.19 0.79 -3.93
CA ASP A 194 -43.20 -0.63 -4.27
C ASP A 194 -42.41 -1.52 -3.30
N LEU A 195 -41.72 -0.93 -2.32
CA LEU A 195 -40.96 -1.65 -1.29
C LEU A 195 -41.84 -2.01 -0.08
N SER A 196 -41.67 -3.23 0.44
CA SER A 196 -42.39 -3.67 1.64
C SER A 196 -42.01 -2.85 2.87
N GLU A 197 -42.93 -2.78 3.84
CA GLU A 197 -42.69 -2.04 5.09
C GLU A 197 -41.47 -2.62 5.86
N ALA A 198 -41.29 -3.94 5.83
CA ALA A 198 -40.15 -4.62 6.44
C ALA A 198 -38.80 -4.20 5.82
N THR A 199 -38.76 -4.05 4.49
CA THR A 199 -37.57 -3.56 3.77
C THR A 199 -37.27 -2.12 4.12
N ARG A 200 -38.30 -1.24 4.14
CA ARG A 200 -38.14 0.16 4.55
C ARG A 200 -37.61 0.30 5.97
N GLN A 201 -38.13 -0.50 6.91
CA GLN A 201 -37.65 -0.53 8.29
C GLN A 201 -36.18 -0.98 8.37
N SER A 202 -35.79 -1.98 7.57
CA SER A 202 -34.41 -2.46 7.49
C SER A 202 -33.45 -1.40 6.93
N LEU A 203 -33.84 -0.69 5.87
CA LEU A 203 -33.07 0.40 5.26
C LEU A 203 -32.83 1.57 6.20
N GLN A 204 -33.76 1.86 7.12
CA GLN A 204 -33.56 2.92 8.12
C GLN A 204 -32.46 2.59 9.12
N VAL A 205 -32.29 1.31 9.46
CA VAL A 205 -31.44 0.87 10.57
C VAL A 205 -30.11 0.26 10.13
N VAL A 206 -30.02 -0.21 8.88
CA VAL A 206 -28.83 -0.87 8.34
C VAL A 206 -27.61 0.05 8.37
N ASP A 207 -26.47 -0.49 8.81
CA ASP A 207 -25.17 0.14 8.68
C ASP A 207 -24.48 -0.37 7.40
N GLU A 208 -24.62 0.39 6.32
CA GLU A 208 -24.05 0.06 5.01
C GLU A 208 -22.51 0.01 5.03
N ALA A 209 -21.84 0.56 6.06
CA ALA A 209 -20.39 0.48 6.19
C ALA A 209 -19.89 -0.92 6.60
N ILE A 210 -20.78 -1.79 7.11
CA ILE A 210 -20.44 -3.14 7.56
C ILE A 210 -20.89 -4.15 6.50
N ILE A 211 -19.95 -4.97 6.01
CA ILE A 211 -20.25 -6.01 5.02
C ILE A 211 -21.12 -7.10 5.65
N ASN A 212 -22.34 -7.26 5.12
CA ASN A 212 -23.27 -8.27 5.57
C ASN A 212 -23.08 -9.59 4.81
N PHE A 213 -22.23 -10.48 5.34
CA PHE A 213 -21.97 -11.80 4.75
C PHE A 213 -23.22 -12.70 4.66
N ASP A 214 -24.16 -12.58 5.60
CA ASP A 214 -25.38 -13.40 5.60
C ASP A 214 -26.35 -12.92 4.52
N LEU A 215 -26.36 -11.60 4.24
CA LEU A 215 -27.10 -11.04 3.09
C LEU A 215 -26.49 -11.49 1.76
N ILE A 216 -25.16 -11.57 1.66
CA ILE A 216 -24.49 -12.09 0.45
C ILE A 216 -24.85 -13.56 0.22
N GLU A 217 -24.81 -14.39 1.26
CA GLU A 217 -25.20 -15.80 1.19
C GLU A 217 -26.67 -15.94 0.77
N ALA A 218 -27.58 -15.21 1.42
CA ALA A 218 -29.01 -15.23 1.10
C ALA A 218 -29.27 -14.74 -0.33
N LEU A 219 -28.60 -13.68 -0.77
CA LEU A 219 -28.71 -13.16 -2.13
C LEU A 219 -28.26 -14.18 -3.17
N ILE A 220 -27.12 -14.85 -2.96
CA ILE A 220 -26.65 -15.89 -3.88
C ILE A 220 -27.65 -17.06 -3.92
N ALA A 221 -28.20 -17.46 -2.76
CA ALA A 221 -29.23 -18.49 -2.71
C ALA A 221 -30.49 -18.08 -3.49
N SER A 222 -31.03 -16.88 -3.28
CA SER A 222 -32.18 -16.34 -4.02
C SER A 222 -31.91 -16.25 -5.52
N ILE A 223 -30.69 -15.85 -5.93
CA ILE A 223 -30.31 -15.82 -7.36
C ILE A 223 -30.37 -17.23 -7.97
N VAL A 224 -29.89 -18.25 -7.25
CA VAL A 224 -29.96 -19.64 -7.72
C VAL A 224 -31.41 -20.11 -7.81
N GLU A 225 -32.22 -19.87 -6.78
CA GLU A 225 -33.63 -20.27 -6.76
C GLU A 225 -34.42 -19.63 -7.89
N THR A 226 -34.30 -18.31 -8.08
CA THR A 226 -34.98 -17.59 -9.16
C THR A 226 -34.55 -18.07 -10.54
N GLU A 227 -33.26 -18.31 -10.76
CA GLU A 227 -32.78 -18.84 -12.04
C GLU A 227 -33.27 -20.27 -12.32
N GLN A 228 -33.46 -21.10 -11.29
CA GLN A 228 -33.99 -22.45 -11.43
C GLN A 228 -35.49 -22.45 -11.74
N GLN A 229 -36.26 -21.60 -11.06
CA GLN A 229 -37.72 -21.53 -11.21
C GLN A 229 -38.14 -20.81 -12.50
N ASP A 230 -37.60 -19.61 -12.73
CA ASP A 230 -38.08 -18.68 -13.76
C ASP A 230 -37.08 -18.48 -14.91
N GLY A 231 -35.92 -19.14 -14.82
CA GLY A 231 -34.82 -19.02 -15.79
C GLY A 231 -33.98 -17.74 -15.59
N PRO A 232 -32.83 -17.63 -16.28
CA PRO A 232 -31.93 -16.47 -16.18
C PRO A 232 -32.56 -15.14 -16.60
N GLY A 233 -33.66 -15.18 -17.37
CA GLY A 233 -34.40 -14.00 -17.82
C GLY A 233 -35.38 -13.43 -16.79
N ALA A 234 -35.57 -14.09 -15.65
CA ALA A 234 -36.49 -13.66 -14.58
C ALA A 234 -36.20 -12.23 -14.12
N PHE A 235 -34.91 -11.91 -13.94
CA PHE A 235 -34.45 -10.58 -13.56
C PHE A 235 -34.63 -9.52 -14.66
N TRP A 236 -35.21 -9.86 -15.81
CA TRP A 236 -35.51 -8.94 -16.91
C TRP A 236 -37.01 -8.83 -17.22
N GLN A 237 -37.89 -9.55 -16.52
CA GLN A 237 -39.33 -9.49 -16.74
C GLN A 237 -39.87 -8.06 -16.59
N GLY A 238 -40.76 -7.63 -17.50
CA GLY A 238 -41.37 -6.28 -17.51
C GLY A 238 -40.54 -5.17 -18.18
N HIS A 239 -39.31 -5.43 -18.61
CA HIS A 239 -38.48 -4.48 -19.36
C HIS A 239 -38.61 -4.63 -20.88
N GLN A 240 -38.46 -3.52 -21.62
CA GLN A 240 -38.55 -3.50 -23.09
C GLN A 240 -37.56 -4.47 -23.78
N GLU A 241 -36.45 -4.78 -23.13
CA GLU A 241 -35.40 -5.69 -23.64
C GLU A 241 -35.64 -7.17 -23.29
N ALA A 242 -36.69 -7.49 -22.51
CA ALA A 242 -37.05 -8.86 -22.11
C ALA A 242 -37.34 -9.79 -23.31
N GLY A 243 -37.85 -9.23 -24.41
CA GLY A 243 -38.14 -9.97 -25.65
C GLY A 243 -36.90 -10.54 -26.34
N SER A 244 -35.71 -9.94 -26.12
CA SER A 244 -34.43 -10.43 -26.63
C SER A 244 -33.93 -11.67 -25.86
N PHE A 245 -34.29 -11.77 -24.58
CA PHE A 245 -33.87 -12.83 -23.67
C PHE A 245 -34.58 -14.17 -23.95
N SER A 246 -35.83 -14.11 -24.42
CA SER A 246 -36.73 -15.27 -24.55
C SER A 246 -36.44 -16.15 -25.78
N ARG A 247 -35.77 -15.64 -26.83
CA ARG A 247 -35.60 -16.33 -28.11
C ARG A 247 -34.29 -17.11 -28.29
N SER A 248 -33.20 -16.76 -27.59
CA SER A 248 -31.87 -17.34 -27.84
C SER A 248 -31.35 -18.30 -26.78
N ASN A 249 -31.91 -18.36 -25.57
CA ASN A 249 -31.22 -18.94 -24.41
C ASN A 249 -32.04 -19.98 -23.61
N LYS A 250 -32.75 -20.88 -24.30
CA LYS A 250 -33.50 -22.00 -23.69
C LYS A 250 -32.63 -23.10 -23.04
N GLY A 251 -31.38 -22.82 -22.64
CA GLY A 251 -30.46 -23.89 -22.19
C GLY A 251 -29.24 -23.56 -21.33
N SER A 252 -29.00 -22.34 -20.85
CA SER A 252 -27.92 -22.12 -19.88
C SER A 252 -28.28 -21.00 -18.91
N GLY A 253 -28.48 -21.33 -17.63
CA GLY A 253 -28.53 -20.37 -16.53
C GLY A 253 -27.22 -19.56 -16.40
N SER A 254 -27.14 -18.69 -15.39
CA SER A 254 -25.93 -17.91 -15.11
C SER A 254 -24.75 -18.84 -14.85
N GLN A 255 -23.67 -18.68 -15.63
CA GLN A 255 -22.52 -19.58 -15.57
C GLN A 255 -21.61 -19.29 -14.38
N ALA A 256 -21.46 -18.00 -14.02
CA ALA A 256 -20.69 -17.58 -12.85
C ALA A 256 -21.24 -16.32 -12.15
N VAL A 257 -21.09 -16.32 -10.82
CA VAL A 257 -21.31 -15.16 -9.95
C VAL A 257 -19.95 -14.59 -9.53
N LEU A 258 -19.75 -13.28 -9.69
CA LEU A 258 -18.56 -12.55 -9.23
C LEU A 258 -18.93 -11.64 -8.05
N VAL A 259 -18.30 -11.86 -6.90
CA VAL A 259 -18.51 -11.09 -5.67
C VAL A 259 -17.30 -10.20 -5.38
N PHE A 260 -17.49 -8.90 -5.26
CA PHE A 260 -16.42 -7.95 -4.88
C PHE A 260 -16.39 -7.72 -3.37
N LEU A 261 -15.22 -7.95 -2.75
CA LEU A 261 -14.93 -7.72 -1.33
C LEU A 261 -13.61 -6.94 -1.15
N PRO A 262 -13.41 -6.23 -0.03
CA PRO A 262 -12.29 -5.31 0.12
C PRO A 262 -10.92 -5.98 0.32
N GLY A 263 -10.84 -7.23 0.78
CA GLY A 263 -9.55 -7.87 1.06
C GLY A 263 -9.61 -9.38 1.31
N ALA A 264 -8.43 -9.99 1.43
CA ALA A 264 -8.26 -11.44 1.54
C ALA A 264 -8.96 -12.05 2.78
N GLY A 265 -8.92 -11.36 3.93
CA GLY A 265 -9.58 -11.86 5.14
C GLY A 265 -11.10 -11.95 5.02
N GLU A 266 -11.70 -10.96 4.34
CA GLU A 266 -13.14 -10.96 4.03
C GLU A 266 -13.49 -12.04 3.00
N ILE A 267 -12.63 -12.24 1.99
CA ILE A 267 -12.76 -13.30 0.98
C ILE A 267 -12.73 -14.69 1.63
N ASP A 268 -11.71 -15.00 2.44
CA ASP A 268 -11.57 -16.30 3.09
C ASP A 268 -12.73 -16.61 4.04
N ARG A 269 -13.29 -15.59 4.67
CA ARG A 269 -14.49 -15.73 5.50
C ARG A 269 -15.69 -16.11 4.65
N LEU A 270 -16.00 -15.37 3.58
CA LEU A 270 -17.15 -15.65 2.72
C LEU A 270 -17.00 -17.00 2.02
N VAL A 271 -15.80 -17.33 1.51
CA VAL A 271 -15.54 -18.62 0.85
C VAL A 271 -15.81 -19.81 1.79
N ARG A 272 -15.38 -19.72 3.06
CA ARG A 272 -15.69 -20.75 4.07
C ARG A 272 -17.18 -20.83 4.39
N GLN A 273 -17.86 -19.69 4.45
CA GLN A 273 -19.30 -19.62 4.69
C GLN A 273 -20.08 -20.28 3.53
N LEU A 274 -19.80 -19.90 2.28
CA LEU A 274 -20.48 -20.45 1.10
C LEU A 274 -20.24 -21.95 0.90
N ARG A 275 -19.01 -22.44 1.11
CA ARG A 275 -18.70 -23.89 1.00
C ARG A 275 -19.49 -24.75 2.00
N ASN A 276 -19.83 -24.18 3.15
CA ASN A 276 -20.54 -24.88 4.22
C ASN A 276 -22.02 -24.45 4.33
N SER A 277 -22.51 -23.64 3.40
CA SER A 277 -23.86 -23.05 3.47
C SER A 277 -24.94 -24.12 3.33
N PRO A 278 -25.83 -24.29 4.33
CA PRO A 278 -27.01 -25.14 4.18
C PRO A 278 -28.08 -24.48 3.30
N GLN A 279 -28.17 -23.15 3.28
CA GLN A 279 -29.12 -22.40 2.46
C GLN A 279 -28.82 -22.60 0.98
N LEU A 280 -27.56 -22.43 0.60
CA LEU A 280 -27.11 -22.60 -0.77
C LEU A 280 -27.31 -24.04 -1.26
N LYS A 281 -27.11 -25.04 -0.40
CA LYS A 281 -27.38 -26.45 -0.72
C LYS A 281 -28.87 -26.73 -0.94
N ARG A 282 -29.77 -26.06 -0.22
CA ARG A 282 -31.22 -26.19 -0.41
C ARG A 282 -31.66 -25.54 -1.73
N ALA A 283 -31.19 -24.32 -1.97
CA ALA A 283 -31.45 -23.55 -3.19
C ALA A 283 -31.01 -24.28 -4.47
N ALA A 284 -30.01 -25.17 -4.37
CA ALA A 284 -29.37 -25.76 -5.52
C ALA A 284 -30.05 -27.02 -6.08
N GLU A 285 -31.01 -27.63 -5.39
CA GLU A 285 -31.72 -28.86 -5.81
C GLU A 285 -30.81 -29.96 -6.40
N GLY A 286 -29.60 -30.13 -5.84
CA GLY A 286 -28.61 -31.13 -6.30
C GLY A 286 -27.48 -30.58 -7.19
N MET A 287 -27.48 -29.29 -7.54
CA MET A 287 -26.37 -28.60 -8.20
C MET A 287 -25.20 -28.35 -7.23
N GLY A 288 -23.96 -28.58 -7.69
CA GLY A 288 -22.75 -28.29 -6.92
C GLY A 288 -22.28 -26.83 -7.04
N PHE A 289 -21.35 -26.41 -6.18
CA PHE A 289 -20.75 -25.07 -6.27
C PHE A 289 -19.23 -25.11 -6.34
N LEU A 290 -18.66 -24.36 -7.28
CA LEU A 290 -17.23 -24.11 -7.36
C LEU A 290 -16.92 -22.72 -6.80
N VAL A 291 -16.59 -22.65 -5.51
CA VAL A 291 -16.27 -21.39 -4.82
C VAL A 291 -14.77 -21.12 -4.84
N SER A 292 -14.35 -20.09 -5.58
CA SER A 292 -12.94 -19.75 -5.84
C SER A 292 -12.57 -18.36 -5.32
N PRO A 293 -11.52 -18.21 -4.50
CA PRO A 293 -11.00 -16.90 -4.09
C PRO A 293 -10.13 -16.26 -5.18
N LEU A 294 -10.12 -14.93 -5.25
CA LEU A 294 -9.25 -14.17 -6.16
C LEU A 294 -8.73 -12.87 -5.52
N HIS A 295 -7.45 -12.86 -5.13
CA HIS A 295 -6.79 -11.65 -4.61
C HIS A 295 -5.29 -11.66 -4.92
N GLY A 296 -4.67 -10.48 -4.89
CA GLY A 296 -3.28 -10.29 -5.34
C GLY A 296 -2.20 -11.05 -4.56
N SER A 297 -2.50 -11.56 -3.36
CA SER A 297 -1.59 -12.41 -2.59
C SER A 297 -1.70 -13.91 -2.88
N LEU A 298 -2.59 -14.33 -3.79
CA LEU A 298 -2.65 -15.73 -4.23
C LEU A 298 -1.51 -16.03 -5.21
N PRO A 299 -0.92 -17.23 -5.15
CA PRO A 299 0.00 -17.72 -6.19
C PRO A 299 -0.61 -17.68 -7.61
N PRO A 300 0.19 -17.43 -8.67
CA PRO A 300 -0.33 -17.32 -10.05
C PRO A 300 -1.10 -18.54 -10.55
N ASP A 301 -0.69 -19.75 -10.16
CA ASP A 301 -1.37 -21.01 -10.49
C ASP A 301 -2.76 -21.10 -9.85
N GLN A 302 -2.96 -20.51 -8.67
CA GLN A 302 -4.26 -20.45 -8.01
C GLN A 302 -5.17 -19.38 -8.63
N GLN A 303 -4.60 -18.22 -9.00
CA GLN A 303 -5.33 -17.20 -9.76
C GLN A 303 -5.80 -17.76 -11.10
N ALA A 304 -4.96 -18.56 -11.78
CA ALA A 304 -5.30 -19.15 -13.07
C ALA A 304 -6.55 -20.07 -13.04
N ARG A 305 -6.88 -20.65 -11.87
CA ARG A 305 -8.03 -21.55 -11.73
C ARG A 305 -9.37 -20.86 -11.96
N VAL A 306 -9.44 -19.54 -11.75
CA VAL A 306 -10.70 -18.79 -11.95
C VAL A 306 -11.07 -18.62 -13.41
N PHE A 307 -10.17 -18.87 -14.36
CA PHE A 307 -10.47 -18.78 -15.80
C PHE A 307 -11.06 -20.07 -16.37
N ALA A 308 -10.90 -21.20 -15.68
CA ALA A 308 -11.51 -22.44 -16.13
C ALA A 308 -13.05 -22.37 -16.01
N PRO A 309 -13.80 -22.92 -16.98
CA PRO A 309 -15.25 -23.04 -16.87
C PRO A 309 -15.61 -24.04 -15.75
N ALA A 310 -16.76 -23.86 -15.11
CA ALA A 310 -17.24 -24.82 -14.13
C ALA A 310 -17.57 -26.18 -14.76
N PRO A 311 -17.32 -27.30 -14.04
CA PRO A 311 -17.79 -28.61 -14.46
C PRO A 311 -19.32 -28.66 -14.65
N LYS A 312 -19.80 -29.55 -15.51
CA LYS A 312 -21.25 -29.75 -15.71
C LYS A 312 -21.96 -30.06 -14.39
N GLY A 313 -23.08 -29.40 -14.14
CA GLY A 313 -23.86 -29.54 -12.91
C GLY A 313 -23.30 -28.74 -11.71
N MET A 314 -22.34 -27.84 -11.93
CA MET A 314 -21.82 -26.93 -10.90
C MET A 314 -21.97 -25.46 -11.31
N LYS A 315 -22.33 -24.60 -10.35
CA LYS A 315 -22.31 -23.14 -10.52
C LYS A 315 -21.02 -22.55 -9.94
N LYS A 316 -20.38 -21.65 -10.69
CA LYS A 316 -19.14 -20.99 -10.28
C LYS A 316 -19.44 -19.75 -9.45
N ILE A 317 -18.74 -19.60 -8.33
CA ILE A 317 -18.77 -18.39 -7.51
C ILE A 317 -17.33 -17.93 -7.31
N VAL A 318 -17.00 -16.77 -7.86
CA VAL A 318 -15.69 -16.13 -7.70
C VAL A 318 -15.82 -15.03 -6.68
N VAL A 319 -15.01 -15.05 -5.63
CA VAL A 319 -14.99 -14.02 -4.59
C VAL A 319 -13.66 -13.26 -4.69
N ALA A 320 -13.72 -12.00 -5.11
CA ALA A 320 -12.57 -11.24 -5.58
C ALA A 320 -12.38 -9.88 -4.88
N THR A 321 -11.14 -9.40 -4.90
CA THR A 321 -10.81 -7.98 -4.67
C THR A 321 -10.97 -7.16 -5.96
N ASN A 322 -10.61 -5.88 -5.92
CA ASN A 322 -10.49 -5.02 -7.11
C ASN A 322 -9.55 -5.57 -8.20
N VAL A 323 -8.76 -6.62 -7.95
CA VAL A 323 -8.02 -7.36 -8.98
C VAL A 323 -8.91 -7.82 -10.16
N ALA A 324 -10.19 -8.13 -9.91
CA ALA A 324 -11.15 -8.51 -10.96
C ALA A 324 -11.84 -7.32 -11.63
N GLU A 325 -11.60 -6.09 -11.15
CA GLU A 325 -12.26 -4.86 -11.61
C GLU A 325 -11.72 -4.36 -12.94
N SER A 326 -10.41 -4.46 -13.15
CA SER A 326 -9.70 -4.07 -14.37
C SER A 326 -8.84 -5.22 -14.91
N SER A 327 -7.84 -5.65 -14.12
CA SER A 327 -6.71 -6.49 -14.55
C SER A 327 -7.03 -7.93 -14.99
N ILE A 328 -8.18 -8.47 -14.60
CA ILE A 328 -8.55 -9.88 -14.86
C ILE A 328 -9.95 -9.97 -15.45
N THR A 329 -10.09 -10.68 -16.59
CA THR A 329 -11.37 -10.92 -17.27
C THR A 329 -11.81 -12.37 -17.09
N ILE A 330 -12.98 -12.57 -16.49
CA ILE A 330 -13.60 -13.88 -16.33
C ILE A 330 -14.81 -13.91 -17.27
N ASP A 331 -14.74 -14.70 -18.33
CA ASP A 331 -15.67 -14.61 -19.46
C ASP A 331 -17.07 -15.14 -19.14
N ASP A 332 -17.19 -16.08 -18.20
CA ASP A 332 -18.45 -16.75 -17.83
C ASP A 332 -19.28 -16.00 -16.76
N VAL A 333 -18.90 -14.76 -16.40
CA VAL A 333 -19.61 -13.95 -15.40
C VAL A 333 -20.83 -13.28 -15.99
N THR A 334 -22.00 -13.56 -15.41
CA THR A 334 -23.28 -12.91 -15.75
C THR A 334 -23.96 -12.24 -14.57
N VAL A 335 -23.50 -12.50 -13.36
CA VAL A 335 -24.02 -11.91 -12.13
C VAL A 335 -22.85 -11.29 -11.37
N VAL A 336 -22.98 -10.01 -11.03
CA VAL A 336 -22.03 -9.30 -10.15
C VAL A 336 -22.73 -8.98 -8.84
N VAL A 337 -22.05 -9.21 -7.72
CA VAL A 337 -22.45 -8.78 -6.37
C VAL A 337 -21.37 -7.84 -5.85
N ASP A 338 -21.70 -6.56 -5.68
CA ASP A 338 -20.75 -5.52 -5.29
C ASP A 338 -21.00 -5.02 -3.86
N ALA A 339 -20.04 -5.26 -2.97
CA ALA A 339 -20.09 -4.74 -1.60
C ALA A 339 -19.83 -3.23 -1.50
N GLY A 340 -19.39 -2.57 -2.58
CA GLY A 340 -19.13 -1.13 -2.62
C GLY A 340 -17.88 -0.67 -1.86
N ARG A 341 -17.07 -1.61 -1.37
CA ARG A 341 -15.89 -1.32 -0.54
C ARG A 341 -14.61 -1.83 -1.19
N ALA A 342 -13.52 -1.10 -1.00
CA ALA A 342 -12.18 -1.48 -1.43
C ALA A 342 -11.12 -1.00 -0.42
N LYS A 343 -9.97 -1.67 -0.41
CA LYS A 343 -8.77 -1.22 0.30
C LYS A 343 -7.86 -0.52 -0.71
N GLU A 344 -7.69 0.78 -0.56
CA GLU A 344 -6.90 1.63 -1.46
C GLU A 344 -5.75 2.30 -0.70
N MET A 345 -4.64 2.57 -1.39
CA MET A 345 -3.53 3.31 -0.80
C MET A 345 -3.87 4.80 -0.79
N ARG A 346 -4.08 5.38 0.39
CA ARG A 346 -4.32 6.82 0.54
C ARG A 346 -3.15 7.50 1.23
N TYR A 347 -2.76 8.65 0.69
CA TYR A 347 -1.76 9.54 1.28
C TYR A 347 -2.48 10.69 2.01
N GLY A 348 -2.25 10.84 3.31
CA GLY A 348 -2.81 11.95 4.07
C GLY A 348 -1.86 13.15 4.01
N ALA A 349 -2.30 14.31 3.54
CA ALA A 349 -1.46 15.52 3.46
C ALA A 349 -0.81 15.94 4.81
N GLY A 350 -1.40 15.54 5.94
CA GLY A 350 -0.85 15.75 7.29
C GLY A 350 0.00 14.60 7.85
N ARG A 351 0.14 13.48 7.12
CA ARG A 351 0.79 12.24 7.56
C ARG A 351 1.73 11.77 6.46
N SER A 352 3.03 11.78 6.71
CA SER A 352 4.06 11.43 5.72
C SER A 352 4.09 9.96 5.28
N MET A 353 3.00 9.19 5.40
CA MET A 353 2.95 7.77 4.99
C MET A 353 1.67 7.48 4.22
N ALA A 354 1.82 6.77 3.10
CA ALA A 354 0.72 6.13 2.40
C ALA A 354 0.24 4.92 3.21
N ARG A 355 -1.07 4.81 3.44
CA ARG A 355 -1.66 3.69 4.19
C ARG A 355 -2.74 3.03 3.34
N LEU A 356 -2.75 1.70 3.39
CA LEU A 356 -3.87 0.92 2.88
C LEU A 356 -5.09 1.17 3.77
N GLN A 357 -6.06 1.92 3.25
CA GLN A 357 -7.28 2.29 3.96
C GLN A 357 -8.47 1.65 3.26
N GLU A 358 -9.35 1.05 4.05
CA GLU A 358 -10.65 0.60 3.54
C GLU A 358 -11.62 1.77 3.46
N GLY A 359 -12.27 1.92 2.32
CA GLY A 359 -13.23 2.99 2.05
C GLY A 359 -14.28 2.58 1.02
N TRP A 360 -15.18 3.52 0.76
CA TRP A 360 -16.13 3.44 -0.35
C TRP A 360 -15.40 3.57 -1.69
N ILE A 361 -15.87 2.83 -2.69
CA ILE A 361 -15.36 2.91 -4.06
C ILE A 361 -15.86 4.16 -4.78
N SER A 362 -15.21 4.50 -5.89
CA SER A 362 -15.68 5.57 -6.79
C SER A 362 -16.88 5.13 -7.64
N GLN A 363 -17.61 6.10 -8.21
CA GLN A 363 -18.64 5.82 -9.21
C GLN A 363 -18.06 5.15 -10.46
N ALA A 364 -16.85 5.53 -10.87
CA ALA A 364 -16.14 4.89 -11.98
C ALA A 364 -15.88 3.39 -11.68
N SER A 365 -15.40 3.07 -10.47
CA SER A 365 -15.17 1.70 -10.03
C SER A 365 -16.46 0.87 -10.01
N ALA A 366 -17.55 1.43 -9.48
CA ALA A 366 -18.86 0.76 -9.50
C ALA A 366 -19.33 0.44 -10.92
N ARG A 367 -19.11 1.35 -11.90
CA ARG A 367 -19.43 1.13 -13.32
C ARG A 367 -18.57 0.02 -13.94
N GLN A 368 -17.27 -0.03 -13.61
CA GLN A 368 -16.37 -1.08 -14.08
C GLN A 368 -16.76 -2.45 -13.55
N ARG A 369 -17.07 -2.55 -12.25
CA ARG A 369 -17.57 -3.79 -11.62
C ARG A 369 -18.85 -4.27 -12.28
N ARG A 370 -19.82 -3.37 -12.48
CA ARG A 370 -21.07 -3.65 -13.21
C ARG A 370 -20.79 -4.20 -14.62
N GLY A 371 -19.84 -3.61 -15.34
CA GLY A 371 -19.47 -4.05 -16.70
C GLY A 371 -18.99 -5.49 -16.79
N ARG A 372 -18.54 -6.10 -15.69
CA ARG A 372 -18.10 -7.50 -15.65
C ARG A 372 -19.23 -8.51 -15.91
N ALA A 373 -20.49 -8.15 -15.69
CA ALA A 373 -21.64 -9.00 -15.96
C ALA A 373 -22.12 -8.97 -17.43
N GLY A 374 -21.72 -7.96 -18.21
CA GLY A 374 -22.29 -7.67 -19.54
C GLY A 374 -21.39 -8.06 -20.72
N ARG A 375 -20.42 -8.96 -20.52
CA ARG A 375 -19.40 -9.24 -21.55
C ARG A 375 -19.86 -10.17 -22.66
N VAL A 376 -20.41 -11.33 -22.28
CA VAL A 376 -20.76 -12.41 -23.23
C VAL A 376 -22.26 -12.50 -23.50
N GLN A 377 -23.07 -11.98 -22.57
CA GLN A 377 -24.53 -11.94 -22.67
C GLN A 377 -25.07 -10.89 -21.67
N PRO A 378 -26.37 -10.54 -21.74
CA PRO A 378 -26.96 -9.62 -20.77
C PRO A 378 -26.82 -10.14 -19.34
N GLY A 379 -26.52 -9.23 -18.41
CA GLY A 379 -26.16 -9.58 -17.04
C GLY A 379 -26.91 -8.79 -15.98
N VAL A 380 -26.66 -9.10 -14.71
CA VAL A 380 -27.23 -8.37 -13.57
C VAL A 380 -26.16 -7.99 -12.57
N CYS A 381 -26.32 -6.83 -11.94
CA CYS A 381 -25.42 -6.30 -10.93
C CYS A 381 -26.22 -5.95 -9.66
N PHE A 382 -25.93 -6.65 -8.56
CA PHE A 382 -26.51 -6.41 -7.25
C PHE A 382 -25.54 -5.60 -6.39
N ARG A 383 -25.97 -4.43 -5.93
CA ARG A 383 -25.18 -3.52 -5.09
C ARG A 383 -25.65 -3.62 -3.65
N LEU A 384 -24.73 -3.85 -2.73
CA LEU A 384 -25.03 -3.97 -1.29
C LEU A 384 -25.02 -2.62 -0.56
N PHE A 385 -25.27 -1.56 -1.32
CA PHE A 385 -25.39 -0.17 -0.86
C PHE A 385 -26.60 0.46 -1.55
N SER A 386 -27.25 1.39 -0.86
CA SER A 386 -28.48 2.02 -1.36
C SER A 386 -28.20 2.95 -2.54
N SER A 387 -29.24 3.24 -3.32
CA SER A 387 -29.19 4.27 -4.38
C SER A 387 -28.74 5.64 -3.85
N THR A 388 -29.15 5.98 -2.62
CA THR A 388 -28.73 7.20 -1.90
C THR A 388 -27.22 7.18 -1.62
N THR A 389 -26.70 6.09 -1.05
CA THR A 389 -25.26 5.93 -0.80
C THR A 389 -24.46 5.97 -2.10
N ALA A 390 -24.93 5.30 -3.16
CA ALA A 390 -24.25 5.30 -4.46
C ALA A 390 -24.06 6.71 -5.03
N SER A 391 -25.05 7.59 -4.83
CA SER A 391 -25.01 8.99 -5.29
C SER A 391 -23.98 9.83 -4.54
N SER A 392 -23.58 9.42 -3.33
CA SER A 392 -22.57 10.11 -2.51
C SER A 392 -21.12 9.74 -2.87
N PHE A 393 -20.90 8.75 -3.73
CA PHE A 393 -19.55 8.32 -4.10
C PHE A 393 -18.84 9.40 -4.92
N GLU A 394 -17.54 9.55 -4.70
CA GLU A 394 -16.67 10.37 -5.54
C GLU A 394 -16.71 9.84 -6.99
N ALA A 395 -16.63 10.74 -7.97
CA ALA A 395 -16.71 10.36 -9.38
C ALA A 395 -15.56 9.43 -9.80
N HIS A 396 -14.34 9.73 -9.32
CA HIS A 396 -13.10 9.03 -9.65
C HIS A 396 -12.26 8.82 -8.39
N ALA A 397 -11.42 7.78 -8.37
CA ALA A 397 -10.45 7.56 -7.30
C ALA A 397 -9.40 8.68 -7.26
N ALA A 398 -8.94 9.04 -6.06
CA ALA A 398 -7.92 10.05 -5.87
C ALA A 398 -6.55 9.59 -6.46
N PRO A 399 -5.81 10.44 -7.20
CA PRO A 399 -4.52 10.08 -7.80
C PRO A 399 -3.47 9.68 -6.76
N GLU A 400 -2.74 8.59 -7.01
CA GLU A 400 -1.74 8.02 -6.08
C GLU A 400 -0.39 8.78 -6.02
N LEU A 401 -0.32 10.02 -6.51
CA LEU A 401 0.93 10.76 -6.71
C LEU A 401 1.75 10.92 -5.41
N LEU A 402 2.75 10.04 -5.23
CA LEU A 402 4.10 10.23 -4.68
C LEU A 402 4.77 8.85 -4.50
N CYS A 403 5.79 8.51 -5.31
CA CYS A 403 7.03 7.82 -4.90
C CYS A 403 7.88 7.38 -6.12
N GLN A 404 9.19 7.68 -6.10
CA GLN A 404 10.18 6.83 -6.75
C GLN A 404 10.71 5.82 -5.72
N LEU A 405 10.93 4.59 -6.21
CA LEU A 405 11.19 3.32 -5.52
C LEU A 405 9.91 2.64 -5.00
N PRO A 406 9.75 1.30 -5.18
CA PRO A 406 8.64 0.51 -4.63
C PRO A 406 8.80 0.29 -3.12
N MET A 407 9.21 1.33 -2.40
CA MET A 407 9.42 1.45 -0.97
C MET A 407 9.54 2.95 -0.62
N ASP A 408 9.05 3.36 0.54
CA ASP A 408 9.19 4.73 1.04
C ASP A 408 10.66 5.20 0.92
N PRO A 409 10.96 6.35 0.28
CA PRO A 409 12.32 6.88 0.13
C PRO A 409 13.10 6.97 1.45
N ARG A 410 12.42 7.19 2.58
CA ARG A 410 13.02 7.18 3.92
C ARG A 410 13.56 5.80 4.29
N LEU A 411 12.84 4.74 3.92
CA LEU A 411 13.29 3.36 4.08
C LEU A 411 14.44 3.05 3.12
N GLY A 412 14.36 3.52 1.87
CA GLY A 412 15.47 3.42 0.91
C GLY A 412 16.75 4.02 1.47
N LYS A 413 16.70 5.27 1.94
CA LYS A 413 17.83 5.95 2.58
C LYS A 413 18.32 5.19 3.82
N THR A 414 17.41 4.73 4.68
CA THR A 414 17.75 3.91 5.85
C THR A 414 18.56 2.67 5.45
N LEU A 415 18.13 1.93 4.42
CA LEU A 415 18.82 0.74 3.91
C LEU A 415 20.21 1.05 3.34
N LEU A 416 20.34 2.11 2.54
CA LEU A 416 21.62 2.53 1.97
C LEU A 416 22.63 2.84 3.08
N PHE A 417 22.23 3.64 4.06
CA PHE A 417 23.08 3.94 5.22
C PHE A 417 23.36 2.70 6.08
N GLY A 418 22.41 1.77 6.21
CA GLY A 418 22.63 0.50 6.90
C GLY A 418 23.72 -0.36 6.26
N SER A 419 23.71 -0.48 4.93
CA SER A 419 24.76 -1.19 4.20
C SER A 419 26.13 -0.53 4.33
N MET A 420 26.18 0.80 4.23
CA MET A 420 27.42 1.58 4.33
C MET A 420 27.99 1.62 5.77
N LEU A 421 27.15 1.57 6.80
CA LEU A 421 27.59 1.55 8.19
C LEU A 421 27.94 0.15 8.70
N GLY A 422 27.74 -0.90 7.90
CA GLY A 422 28.05 -2.28 8.27
C GLY A 422 27.01 -2.89 9.23
N CYS A 423 25.75 -2.48 9.13
CA CYS A 423 24.63 -2.99 9.92
C CYS A 423 23.45 -3.37 9.01
N CYS A 424 23.73 -4.02 7.88
CA CYS A 424 22.74 -4.28 6.83
C CYS A 424 21.58 -5.17 7.31
N ALA A 425 21.85 -6.33 7.90
CA ALA A 425 20.85 -7.29 8.36
C ALA A 425 19.83 -6.71 9.36
N PRO A 426 20.22 -6.03 10.46
CA PRO A 426 19.26 -5.46 11.40
C PRO A 426 18.45 -4.32 10.78
N VAL A 427 19.06 -3.52 9.91
CA VAL A 427 18.37 -2.42 9.23
C VAL A 427 17.37 -2.95 8.20
N LEU A 428 17.67 -4.05 7.50
CA LEU A 428 16.71 -4.75 6.63
C LEU A 428 15.48 -5.23 7.40
N THR A 429 15.68 -5.79 8.59
CA THR A 429 14.58 -6.22 9.47
C THR A 429 13.68 -5.05 9.87
N ILE A 430 14.27 -3.94 10.31
CA ILE A 430 13.53 -2.75 10.73
C ILE A 430 12.81 -2.11 9.54
N ALA A 431 13.47 -2.00 8.39
CA ALA A 431 12.86 -1.44 7.18
C ALA A 431 11.69 -2.32 6.69
N ALA A 432 11.85 -3.64 6.69
CA ALA A 432 10.78 -4.58 6.35
C ALA A 432 9.61 -4.46 7.33
N ALA A 433 9.90 -4.29 8.62
CA ALA A 433 8.88 -4.11 9.64
C ALA A 433 8.06 -2.84 9.44
N LEU A 434 8.72 -1.72 9.12
CA LEU A 434 8.06 -0.44 8.87
C LEU A 434 7.31 -0.42 7.53
N ALA A 435 7.82 -1.10 6.50
CA ALA A 435 7.21 -1.11 5.16
C ALA A 435 5.84 -1.79 5.10
N HIS A 436 5.67 -2.91 5.82
CA HIS A 436 4.42 -3.68 5.75
C HIS A 436 3.34 -3.16 6.72
N GLY A 437 3.72 -2.35 7.71
CA GLY A 437 2.80 -1.60 8.58
C GLY A 437 1.94 -2.43 9.54
N ARG A 438 2.15 -3.75 9.67
CA ARG A 438 1.42 -4.56 10.66
C ARG A 438 2.08 -4.41 12.03
N PRO A 439 1.30 -4.29 13.12
CA PRO A 439 1.86 -4.29 14.46
C PRO A 439 2.63 -5.60 14.73
N VAL A 440 3.91 -5.46 15.06
CA VAL A 440 4.77 -6.59 15.47
C VAL A 440 4.32 -7.14 16.82
N PHE A 441 4.06 -6.24 17.77
CA PHE A 441 3.56 -6.55 19.10
C PHE A 441 2.05 -6.45 19.13
N GLN A 442 1.40 -7.45 19.70
CA GLN A 442 -0.03 -7.48 19.97
C GLN A 442 -0.26 -7.08 21.43
N SER A 443 -1.29 -6.27 21.66
CA SER A 443 -1.69 -5.85 23.02
C SER A 443 -3.18 -6.10 23.23
N PRO A 444 -3.59 -7.36 23.47
CA PRO A 444 -4.98 -7.69 23.83
C PRO A 444 -5.42 -6.89 25.06
N SER A 445 -6.65 -6.37 25.06
CA SER A 445 -7.14 -5.47 26.11
C SER A 445 -7.19 -6.12 27.49
N ASP A 446 -7.42 -7.42 27.53
CA ASP A 446 -7.49 -8.29 28.71
C ASP A 446 -6.11 -8.66 29.28
N ARG A 447 -5.05 -8.68 28.45
CA ARG A 447 -3.70 -9.13 28.82
C ARG A 447 -2.61 -8.09 28.57
N ARG A 448 -2.97 -6.81 28.67
CA ARG A 448 -2.09 -5.70 28.29
C ARG A 448 -0.82 -5.61 29.14
N THR A 449 -0.93 -5.82 30.45
CA THR A 449 0.21 -5.77 31.39
C THR A 449 1.22 -6.89 31.11
N GLU A 450 0.74 -8.09 30.79
CA GLU A 450 1.58 -9.22 30.40
C GLU A 450 2.30 -8.96 29.07
N ALA A 451 1.59 -8.40 28.09
CA ALA A 451 2.18 -8.05 26.79
C ALA A 451 3.26 -6.96 26.93
N ASP A 452 3.02 -5.93 27.75
CA ASP A 452 4.00 -4.88 28.02
C ASP A 452 5.23 -5.42 28.76
N ALA A 453 5.03 -6.33 29.72
CA ALA A 453 6.12 -7.01 30.43
C ALA A 453 6.95 -7.91 29.50
N ALA A 454 6.29 -8.68 28.62
CA ALA A 454 6.97 -9.52 27.63
C ALA A 454 7.79 -8.68 26.64
N LYS A 455 7.23 -7.57 26.14
CA LYS A 455 7.94 -6.62 25.28
C LYS A 455 9.17 -6.04 25.99
N LYS A 456 9.05 -5.71 27.28
CA LYS A 456 10.17 -5.20 28.09
C LYS A 456 11.26 -6.25 28.31
N ALA A 457 10.88 -7.48 28.66
CA ALA A 457 11.81 -8.60 28.85
C ALA A 457 12.65 -8.91 27.60
N LEU A 458 12.07 -8.78 26.41
CA LEU A 458 12.82 -8.91 25.14
C LEU A 458 13.91 -7.85 24.96
N CYS A 459 13.77 -6.70 25.62
CA CYS A 459 14.65 -5.55 25.47
C CYS A 459 15.70 -5.43 26.58
N GLU A 460 15.53 -6.14 27.71
CA GLU A 460 16.37 -6.00 28.92
C GLU A 460 17.81 -6.54 28.78
N GLY A 461 18.11 -7.35 27.75
CA GLY A 461 19.44 -7.95 27.52
C GLY A 461 20.21 -7.42 26.30
N SER A 462 19.65 -6.47 25.55
CA SER A 462 20.25 -5.93 24.32
C SER A 462 20.64 -4.47 24.53
N ALA A 463 21.57 -3.94 23.74
CA ALA A 463 21.86 -2.49 23.64
C ALA A 463 20.65 -1.63 23.14
N ALA A 464 19.45 -2.20 23.25
CA ALA A 464 18.12 -1.76 22.84
C ALA A 464 17.46 -0.74 23.76
N ALA A 465 18.12 -0.28 24.83
CA ALA A 465 17.57 0.75 25.70
C ALA A 465 17.09 1.95 24.88
N LYS A 466 15.82 2.30 25.06
CA LYS A 466 15.12 3.48 24.54
C LYS A 466 14.89 3.52 23.02
N SER A 467 14.59 2.36 22.41
CA SER A 467 14.32 2.24 20.97
C SER A 467 13.25 1.21 20.62
N ASP A 468 12.11 1.65 20.08
CA ASP A 468 11.08 0.76 19.54
C ASP A 468 11.59 -0.04 18.32
N HIS A 469 12.44 0.55 17.49
CA HIS A 469 13.02 -0.13 16.33
C HIS A 469 13.93 -1.30 16.73
N LEU A 470 14.72 -1.14 17.80
CA LEU A 470 15.53 -2.23 18.34
C LEU A 470 14.67 -3.27 19.08
N ALA A 471 13.53 -2.88 19.65
CA ALA A 471 12.55 -3.83 20.18
C ALA A 471 11.97 -4.72 19.07
N ILE A 472 11.65 -4.15 17.90
CA ILE A 472 11.23 -4.90 16.71
C ILE A 472 12.33 -5.89 16.28
N LEU A 473 13.59 -5.45 16.26
CA LEU A 473 14.73 -6.30 15.92
C LEU A 473 14.88 -7.46 16.91
N ALA A 474 14.74 -7.22 18.22
CA ALA A 474 14.81 -8.25 19.25
C ALA A 474 13.67 -9.28 19.12
N ALA A 475 12.44 -8.81 18.85
CA ALA A 475 11.28 -9.67 18.60
C ALA A 475 11.50 -10.58 17.38
N PHE A 476 11.98 -9.99 16.27
CA PHE A 476 12.29 -10.77 15.07
C PHE A 476 13.43 -11.77 15.31
N SER A 477 14.48 -11.37 16.04
CA SER A 477 15.61 -12.25 16.36
C SER A 477 15.14 -13.47 17.16
N ARG A 478 14.26 -13.29 18.15
CA ARG A 478 13.67 -14.40 18.90
C ARG A 478 12.86 -15.34 18.00
N PHE A 479 12.00 -14.78 17.15
CA PHE A 479 11.21 -15.57 16.20
C PHE A 479 12.12 -16.35 15.22
N HIS A 480 13.14 -15.69 14.66
CA HIS A 480 14.02 -16.28 13.67
C HIS A 480 14.90 -17.39 14.27
N THR A 481 15.42 -17.22 15.48
CA THR A 481 16.15 -18.28 16.21
C THR A 481 15.24 -19.48 16.48
N ALA A 482 13.99 -19.26 16.91
CA ALA A 482 13.04 -20.34 17.12
C ALA A 482 12.68 -21.06 15.82
N LEU A 483 12.53 -20.32 14.71
CA LEU A 483 12.24 -20.88 13.39
C LEU A 483 13.40 -21.73 12.85
N THR A 484 14.64 -21.26 13.01
CA THR A 484 15.84 -21.95 12.51
C THR A 484 16.13 -23.23 13.30
N HIS A 485 16.02 -23.20 14.63
CA HIS A 485 16.40 -24.32 15.49
C HIS A 485 15.26 -25.31 15.75
N GLY A 486 14.00 -24.84 15.78
CA GLY A 486 12.83 -25.64 16.16
C GLY A 486 11.71 -25.64 15.13
N GLY A 487 11.94 -25.08 13.94
CA GLY A 487 10.96 -25.03 12.85
C GLY A 487 9.74 -24.16 13.16
N HIS A 488 8.73 -24.26 12.30
CA HIS A 488 7.52 -23.43 12.38
C HIS A 488 6.77 -23.56 13.72
N ARG A 489 6.77 -24.75 14.34
CA ARG A 489 6.08 -24.96 15.62
C ARG A 489 6.72 -24.17 16.77
N ALA A 490 8.06 -24.20 16.86
CA ALA A 490 8.78 -23.43 17.86
C ALA A 490 8.65 -21.93 17.59
N ALA A 491 8.66 -21.51 16.32
CA ALA A 491 8.44 -20.12 15.93
C ALA A 491 7.06 -19.60 16.35
N SER A 492 5.99 -20.35 16.08
CA SER A 492 4.63 -20.00 16.53
C SER A 492 4.55 -19.96 18.06
N GLN A 493 5.19 -20.89 18.78
CA GLN A 493 5.24 -20.85 20.24
C GLN A 493 5.96 -19.59 20.75
N ALA A 494 7.12 -19.26 20.18
CA ALA A 494 7.86 -18.06 20.53
C ALA A 494 7.05 -16.77 20.27
N CYS A 495 6.26 -16.73 19.19
CA CYS A 495 5.33 -15.65 18.93
C CYS A 495 4.25 -15.54 20.01
N ARG A 496 3.63 -16.65 20.41
CA ARG A 496 2.60 -16.67 21.46
C ARG A 496 3.13 -16.23 22.81
N ASP A 497 4.30 -16.73 23.21
CA ASP A 497 4.92 -16.43 24.50
C ASP A 497 5.29 -14.95 24.63
N SER A 498 5.58 -14.28 23.51
CA SER A 498 6.02 -12.90 23.46
C SER A 498 4.99 -11.93 22.88
N PHE A 499 3.74 -12.37 22.70
CA PHE A 499 2.64 -11.59 22.12
C PHE A 499 3.00 -10.97 20.76
N LEU A 500 3.66 -11.75 19.89
CA LEU A 500 4.07 -11.32 18.56
C LEU A 500 3.08 -11.80 17.49
N SER A 501 2.91 -11.00 16.45
CA SER A 501 2.10 -11.36 15.28
C SER A 501 2.87 -12.27 14.33
N GLU A 502 2.46 -13.54 14.21
CA GLU A 502 3.05 -14.52 13.27
C GLU A 502 3.03 -13.98 11.83
N GLY A 503 1.89 -13.44 11.39
CA GLY A 503 1.76 -12.84 10.06
C GLY A 503 2.54 -11.54 9.85
N ALA A 504 3.03 -10.89 10.91
CA ALA A 504 3.99 -9.77 10.78
C ALA A 504 5.42 -10.32 10.65
N MET A 505 5.77 -11.39 11.37
CA MET A 505 7.08 -12.02 11.28
C MET A 505 7.34 -12.63 9.91
N GLU A 506 6.36 -13.31 9.33
CA GLU A 506 6.43 -13.85 7.96
C GLU A 506 6.59 -12.74 6.91
N ALA A 507 5.86 -11.63 7.09
CA ALA A 507 5.98 -10.47 6.21
C ALA A 507 7.39 -9.83 6.30
N ILE A 508 7.97 -9.78 7.50
CA ILE A 508 9.34 -9.28 7.70
C ILE A 508 10.35 -10.21 7.01
N LEU A 509 10.22 -11.54 7.11
CA LEU A 509 11.09 -12.49 6.42
C LEU A 509 11.11 -12.26 4.90
N ALA A 510 9.93 -12.16 4.29
CA ALA A 510 9.79 -11.90 2.86
C ALA A 510 10.36 -10.52 2.49
N GLY A 511 10.02 -9.48 3.26
CA GLY A 511 10.51 -8.13 3.02
C GLY A 511 12.03 -7.98 3.13
N ARG A 512 12.68 -8.69 4.05
CA ARG A 512 14.15 -8.74 4.17
C ARG A 512 14.79 -9.24 2.88
N GLN A 513 14.25 -10.31 2.31
CA GLN A 513 14.75 -10.91 1.08
C GLN A 513 14.55 -10.00 -0.13
N ASP A 514 13.37 -9.37 -0.25
CA ASP A 514 13.06 -8.42 -1.32
C ASP A 514 13.98 -7.19 -1.28
N PHE A 515 14.21 -6.64 -0.10
CA PHE A 515 15.09 -5.48 0.08
C PHE A 515 16.57 -5.82 -0.10
N ALA A 516 17.01 -6.98 0.38
CA ALA A 516 18.37 -7.44 0.16
C ALA A 516 18.67 -7.64 -1.33
N LYS A 517 17.73 -8.23 -2.08
CA LYS A 517 17.86 -8.37 -3.55
C LYS A 517 18.00 -7.02 -4.24
N LYS A 518 17.19 -6.03 -3.87
CA LYS A 518 17.28 -4.67 -4.43
C LYS A 518 18.63 -4.00 -4.12
N LEU A 519 19.14 -4.14 -2.90
CA LEU A 519 20.46 -3.62 -2.54
C LEU A 519 21.59 -4.31 -3.30
N ALA A 520 21.44 -5.61 -3.59
CA ALA A 520 22.38 -6.36 -4.41
C ALA A 520 22.38 -5.89 -5.88
N ASP A 521 21.18 -5.67 -6.44
CA ASP A 521 21.03 -5.11 -7.80
C ASP A 521 21.69 -3.72 -7.92
N LEU A 522 21.72 -2.94 -6.83
CA LEU A 522 22.37 -1.63 -6.75
C LEU A 522 23.88 -1.71 -6.41
N GLY A 523 24.43 -2.91 -6.21
CA GLY A 523 25.84 -3.13 -5.88
C GLY A 523 26.24 -2.73 -4.46
N PHE A 524 25.29 -2.52 -3.53
CA PHE A 524 25.61 -2.22 -2.13
C PHE A 524 25.94 -3.46 -1.31
N ILE A 525 25.42 -4.62 -1.71
CA ILE A 525 25.73 -5.93 -1.13
C ILE A 525 25.89 -6.96 -2.26
N THR A 526 26.42 -8.14 -1.94
CA THR A 526 26.53 -9.21 -2.94
C THR A 526 25.22 -9.98 -3.09
N HIS A 527 24.98 -10.54 -4.29
CA HIS A 527 23.82 -11.42 -4.51
C HIS A 527 23.89 -12.70 -3.65
N SER A 528 25.09 -13.20 -3.33
CA SER A 528 25.26 -14.34 -2.43
C SER A 528 24.79 -14.02 -1.01
N TYR A 529 25.15 -12.85 -0.49
CA TYR A 529 24.66 -12.38 0.81
C TYR A 529 23.14 -12.15 0.81
N ALA A 530 22.59 -11.58 -0.27
CA ALA A 530 21.15 -11.39 -0.40
C ALA A 530 20.36 -12.71 -0.38
N ALA A 531 20.92 -13.78 -0.95
CA ALA A 531 20.32 -15.11 -0.92
C ALA A 531 20.40 -15.75 0.48
N SER A 532 21.43 -15.45 1.27
CA SER A 532 21.67 -16.04 2.61
C SER A 532 21.12 -15.20 3.77
N ILE A 533 20.39 -14.10 3.53
CA ILE A 533 19.99 -13.15 4.60
C ILE A 533 19.06 -13.75 5.67
N ASN A 534 18.33 -14.81 5.31
CA ASN A 534 17.42 -15.54 6.18
C ASN A 534 17.94 -16.95 6.53
N SER A 535 19.17 -17.31 6.15
CA SER A 535 19.80 -18.58 6.56
C SER A 535 20.54 -18.42 7.88
N ASP A 536 20.69 -19.52 8.62
CA ASP A 536 21.30 -19.51 9.95
C ASP A 536 22.77 -19.06 9.92
N HIS A 537 23.10 -18.02 10.69
CA HIS A 537 24.45 -17.44 10.78
C HIS A 537 25.42 -18.29 11.63
N SER A 538 24.96 -19.39 12.24
CA SER A 538 25.78 -20.29 13.07
C SER A 538 26.87 -21.04 12.30
N GLN A 539 26.81 -21.14 10.95
CA GLN A 539 27.82 -21.83 10.13
C GLN A 539 28.84 -20.91 9.41
N GLN A 540 28.75 -19.59 9.55
CA GLN A 540 29.66 -18.63 8.88
C GLN A 540 30.99 -18.37 9.62
N GLN A 541 31.33 -19.16 10.65
CA GLN A 541 32.68 -19.13 11.24
C GLN A 541 33.76 -19.83 10.37
N SER A 542 33.40 -20.31 9.19
CA SER A 542 34.33 -20.91 8.22
C SER A 542 34.52 -20.08 6.95
N MET A 543 34.42 -18.74 7.03
CA MET A 543 34.94 -17.86 5.99
C MET A 543 36.30 -17.30 6.45
N PRO A 544 37.33 -17.30 5.58
CA PRO A 544 38.67 -16.88 5.98
C PRO A 544 38.66 -15.46 6.54
N ALA A 545 39.31 -15.28 7.69
CA ALA A 545 39.33 -14.08 8.53
C ALA A 545 39.94 -12.81 7.90
N HIS A 546 40.09 -12.76 6.57
CA HIS A 546 40.72 -11.67 5.82
C HIS A 546 39.76 -10.83 4.97
N ASP A 547 38.47 -11.16 4.89
CA ASP A 547 37.53 -10.35 4.10
C ASP A 547 37.02 -9.14 4.90
N THR A 548 37.74 -8.02 4.80
CA THR A 548 37.44 -6.75 5.47
C THR A 548 36.09 -6.10 5.05
N SER A 549 35.32 -6.76 4.19
CA SER A 549 34.17 -6.23 3.45
C SER A 549 32.78 -6.71 3.93
N SER A 550 32.68 -7.43 5.06
CA SER A 550 31.38 -7.95 5.53
C SER A 550 30.33 -6.83 5.77
N PRO A 551 29.14 -6.92 5.14
CA PRO A 551 28.07 -5.92 5.26
C PRO A 551 27.43 -5.83 6.66
N ASP A 552 27.78 -6.73 7.57
CA ASP A 552 27.26 -6.82 8.94
C ASP A 552 28.32 -6.68 10.04
N LYS A 553 29.51 -6.17 9.70
CA LYS A 553 30.64 -6.01 10.64
C LYS A 553 30.27 -5.33 11.98
N PHE A 554 29.30 -4.41 11.96
CA PHE A 554 28.87 -3.63 13.12
C PHE A 554 27.38 -3.84 13.46
N SER A 555 26.79 -4.93 12.99
CA SER A 555 25.36 -5.27 13.18
C SER A 555 24.93 -5.40 14.65
N HIS A 556 25.84 -5.74 15.56
CA HIS A 556 25.55 -5.82 17.00
C HIS A 556 25.55 -4.46 17.71
N ASN A 557 26.08 -3.41 17.08
CA ASN A 557 26.21 -2.12 17.72
C ASN A 557 25.01 -1.21 17.39
N ALA A 558 24.17 -1.02 18.41
CA ALA A 558 22.94 -0.23 18.35
C ALA A 558 23.14 1.20 17.84
N ARG A 559 24.32 1.80 18.01
CA ARG A 559 24.59 3.18 17.57
C ARG A 559 24.54 3.29 16.05
N PHE A 560 25.11 2.33 15.33
CA PHE A 560 25.10 2.31 13.87
C PHE A 560 23.69 2.09 13.33
N ILE A 561 22.91 1.21 13.97
CA ILE A 561 21.51 0.97 13.60
C ILE A 561 20.69 2.25 13.80
N LYS A 562 20.78 2.88 14.98
CA LYS A 562 20.12 4.17 15.29
C LYS A 562 20.53 5.27 14.33
N ALA A 563 21.80 5.30 13.92
CA ALA A 563 22.34 6.27 12.97
C ALA A 563 21.79 6.07 11.55
N ALA A 564 21.67 4.82 11.08
CA ALA A 564 21.03 4.50 9.79
C ALA A 564 19.55 4.92 9.76
N ILE A 565 18.80 4.64 10.84
CA ILE A 565 17.40 5.07 10.96
C ILE A 565 17.30 6.60 10.98
N CYS A 566 18.19 7.26 11.72
CA CYS A 566 18.27 8.73 11.73
C CYS A 566 18.49 9.30 10.33
N ALA A 567 19.35 8.68 9.53
CA ALA A 567 19.61 9.14 8.18
C ALA A 567 18.36 9.10 7.29
N GLY A 568 17.54 8.06 7.42
CA GLY A 568 16.33 7.91 6.62
C GLY A 568 15.14 8.73 7.11
N PHE A 569 14.92 8.81 8.42
CA PHE A 569 13.72 9.45 8.97
C PHE A 569 13.88 10.92 9.34
N TYR A 570 15.09 11.48 9.34
CA TYR A 570 15.26 12.93 9.42
C TYR A 570 14.46 13.62 8.28
N PRO A 571 13.69 14.70 8.54
CA PRO A 571 13.70 15.58 9.72
C PRO A 571 12.71 15.21 10.85
N ALA A 572 12.18 13.99 10.91
CA ALA A 572 11.28 13.53 11.97
C ALA A 572 12.04 13.33 13.30
N VAL A 573 12.35 14.44 13.97
CA VAL A 573 13.11 14.50 15.22
C VAL A 573 12.29 15.14 16.35
N LEU A 574 12.51 14.66 17.57
CA LEU A 574 11.92 15.18 18.79
C LEU A 574 13.01 15.69 19.71
N ARG A 575 12.76 16.84 20.33
CA ARG A 575 13.56 17.34 21.44
C ARG A 575 12.93 16.88 22.76
N VAL A 576 13.74 16.30 23.62
CA VAL A 576 13.37 15.98 25.01
C VAL A 576 13.71 17.17 25.90
N GLU A 577 12.75 17.58 26.70
CA GLU A 577 12.98 18.52 27.79
C GLU A 577 12.91 17.76 29.12
N HIS A 578 14.07 17.66 29.78
CA HIS A 578 14.19 17.05 31.10
C HIS A 578 13.73 18.05 32.17
N PRO A 579 12.94 17.62 33.16
CA PRO A 579 12.62 18.47 34.29
C PRO A 579 13.88 18.78 35.11
N THR A 580 13.86 19.90 35.85
CA THR A 580 14.96 20.28 36.73
C THR A 580 15.26 19.17 37.75
N ALA A 581 16.53 18.77 37.81
CA ALA A 581 17.01 17.73 38.72
C ALA A 581 16.70 18.09 40.18
N ARG A 582 16.07 17.17 40.91
CA ARG A 582 15.85 17.30 42.36
C ARG A 582 16.89 16.45 43.08
N PHE A 583 17.71 17.09 43.90
CA PHE A 583 18.73 16.44 44.70
C PHE A 583 18.17 16.16 46.10
N GLU A 584 18.26 14.90 46.55
CA GLU A 584 17.88 14.50 47.90
C GLU A 584 19.15 14.26 48.72
N LYS A 585 19.25 14.86 49.92
CA LYS A 585 20.41 14.68 50.79
C LYS A 585 20.35 13.30 51.43
N VAL A 586 21.35 12.48 51.16
CA VAL A 586 21.56 11.16 51.78
C VAL A 586 22.84 11.23 52.62
N GLN A 587 22.98 10.42 53.68
CA GLN A 587 24.24 10.33 54.43
C GLN A 587 25.36 9.86 53.49
N GLY A 588 26.25 10.78 53.09
CA GLY A 588 27.33 10.53 52.13
C GLY A 588 27.27 11.36 50.84
N GLY A 589 26.23 12.17 50.61
CA GLY A 589 26.16 13.08 49.47
C GLY A 589 24.75 13.52 49.08
N ALA A 590 24.61 14.15 47.93
CA ALA A 590 23.32 14.42 47.31
C ALA A 590 23.11 13.44 46.15
N LEU A 591 22.09 12.58 46.23
CA LEU A 591 21.75 11.67 45.13
C LEU A 591 20.74 12.38 44.22
N GLU A 592 21.03 12.44 42.92
CA GLU A 592 20.08 12.93 41.92
C GLU A 592 18.96 11.89 41.77
N ARG A 593 17.71 12.28 42.07
CA ARG A 593 16.56 11.38 41.89
C ARG A 593 16.10 11.43 40.44
N ASP A 594 15.90 10.26 39.84
CA ASP A 594 15.35 10.15 38.48
C ASP A 594 14.01 10.87 38.37
N ALA A 595 13.83 11.57 37.25
CA ALA A 595 12.61 12.29 36.94
C ALA A 595 11.41 11.34 36.80
N ASP A 596 10.25 11.76 37.30
CA ASP A 596 8.98 11.10 36.99
C ASP A 596 8.77 11.10 35.46
N PRO A 597 8.56 9.94 34.79
CA PRO A 597 8.29 9.87 33.36
C PRO A 597 7.18 10.81 32.89
N ALA A 598 6.17 11.07 33.74
CA ALA A 598 5.07 11.98 33.42
C ALA A 598 5.50 13.46 33.30
N LYS A 599 6.69 13.82 33.78
CA LYS A 599 7.23 15.18 33.73
C LYS A 599 8.14 15.43 32.53
N LEU A 600 8.52 14.39 31.78
CA LEU A 600 9.23 14.55 30.51
C LEU A 600 8.30 15.18 29.47
N ARG A 601 8.85 16.13 28.70
CA ARG A 601 8.11 16.78 27.61
C ARG A 601 8.86 16.58 26.31
N PHE A 602 8.10 16.24 25.26
CA PHE A 602 8.62 16.02 23.92
C PHE A 602 8.08 17.09 22.99
N TYR A 603 8.96 17.62 22.14
CA TYR A 603 8.63 18.67 21.19
C TYR A 603 9.03 18.27 19.78
N ASP A 604 8.08 18.39 18.85
CA ASP A 604 8.30 18.36 17.41
C ASP A 604 8.41 19.78 16.86
N HIS A 605 9.24 19.95 15.83
CA HIS A 605 9.50 21.24 15.20
C HIS A 605 8.27 21.89 14.52
N THR A 606 7.31 21.10 14.05
CA THR A 606 6.09 21.57 13.37
C THR A 606 4.86 21.49 14.26
N LYS A 607 4.72 20.40 15.02
CA LYS A 607 3.51 20.10 15.81
C LYS A 607 3.58 20.62 17.24
N GLY A 608 4.74 21.11 17.69
CA GLY A 608 4.93 21.57 19.06
C GLY A 608 4.91 20.40 20.04
N ARG A 609 4.08 20.46 21.09
CA ARG A 609 4.08 19.45 22.16
C ARG A 609 3.46 18.12 21.69
N VAL A 610 4.19 17.03 21.88
CA VAL A 610 3.75 15.66 21.56
C VAL A 610 3.90 14.72 22.76
N PHE A 611 3.21 13.59 22.71
CA PHE A 611 3.21 12.56 23.76
C PHE A 611 3.71 11.22 23.22
N MET A 612 4.38 10.41 24.03
CA MET A 612 4.69 9.03 23.63
C MET A 612 3.41 8.19 23.63
N HIS A 613 3.22 7.35 22.61
CA HIS A 613 2.10 6.43 22.59
C HIS A 613 2.26 5.36 23.68
N PRO A 614 1.20 4.93 24.37
CA PRO A 614 1.29 3.92 25.44
C PRO A 614 1.90 2.57 25.04
N ALA A 615 1.86 2.22 23.75
CA ALA A 615 2.48 1.01 23.23
C ALA A 615 3.99 1.14 22.97
N SER A 616 4.55 2.36 23.01
CA SER A 616 5.98 2.59 22.84
C SER A 616 6.74 2.17 24.10
N ILE A 617 7.92 1.56 23.92
CA ILE A 617 8.81 1.24 25.05
C ILE A 617 9.29 2.51 25.78
N ASN A 618 9.29 3.64 25.07
CA ASN A 618 9.68 4.94 25.61
C ASN A 618 8.60 5.59 26.46
N PHE A 619 7.38 5.04 26.53
CA PHE A 619 6.29 5.59 27.33
C PHE A 619 6.60 5.64 28.84
N HIS A 620 7.31 4.63 29.35
CA HIS A 620 7.69 4.53 30.76
C HIS A 620 9.15 4.97 31.03
N SER A 621 9.85 5.50 30.04
CA SER A 621 11.24 5.93 30.21
C SER A 621 11.32 7.21 31.05
N ASN A 622 12.19 7.21 32.05
CA ASN A 622 12.38 8.31 33.00
C ASN A 622 13.50 9.29 32.63
N ARG A 623 14.45 8.85 31.79
CA ARG A 623 15.63 9.62 31.39
C ARG A 623 16.04 9.27 29.97
N PHE A 624 16.63 10.22 29.24
CA PHE A 624 17.26 10.01 27.94
C PHE A 624 18.65 10.63 28.00
N GLU A 625 19.68 9.87 27.62
CA GLU A 625 21.08 10.32 27.62
C GLU A 625 21.31 11.36 26.52
N SER A 626 20.67 11.15 25.37
CA SER A 626 20.57 12.14 24.30
C SER A 626 19.26 12.92 24.46
N GLY A 627 19.34 14.25 24.35
CA GLY A 627 18.16 15.12 24.32
C GLY A 627 17.32 15.00 23.04
N TRP A 628 17.57 13.99 22.20
CA TRP A 628 16.97 13.84 20.88
C TRP A 628 16.52 12.42 20.57
N LEU A 629 15.31 12.32 20.00
CA LEU A 629 14.77 11.08 19.44
C LEU A 629 14.42 11.29 17.96
N ILE A 630 14.40 10.20 17.21
CA ILE A 630 13.69 10.13 15.92
C ILE A 630 12.37 9.40 16.10
N TYR A 631 11.43 9.67 15.21
CA TYR A 631 10.17 8.95 15.12
C TYR A 631 9.85 8.59 13.67
N THR A 632 9.00 7.59 13.49
CA THR A 632 8.54 7.12 12.17
C THR A 632 7.10 7.52 11.91
N GLU A 633 6.24 7.42 12.91
CA GLU A 633 4.80 7.70 12.80
C GLU A 633 4.32 8.59 13.96
N ILE A 634 3.49 9.58 13.61
CA ILE A 634 2.70 10.39 14.54
C ILE A 634 1.21 10.11 14.29
N LEU A 635 0.47 9.96 15.39
CA LEU A 635 -0.96 9.74 15.44
C LEU A 635 -1.64 10.99 16.00
N GLU A 636 -2.53 11.59 15.22
CA GLU A 636 -3.36 12.70 15.66
C GLU A 636 -4.73 12.17 16.10
N THR A 637 -5.03 12.34 17.38
CA THR A 637 -6.32 12.02 18.01
C THR A 637 -6.78 13.24 18.80
N ALA A 638 -7.31 13.07 20.04
CA ALA A 638 -7.48 14.18 20.97
C ALA A 638 -6.13 14.80 21.41
N LYS A 639 -5.04 14.03 21.34
CA LYS A 639 -3.66 14.47 21.52
C LYS A 639 -2.78 13.92 20.39
N ILE A 640 -1.61 14.53 20.21
CA ILE A 640 -0.61 14.09 19.23
C ILE A 640 0.30 13.06 19.89
N TYR A 641 0.27 11.83 19.40
CA TYR A 641 1.06 10.71 19.92
C TYR A 641 2.14 10.27 18.93
N VAL A 642 3.33 9.96 19.44
CA VAL A 642 4.44 9.36 18.70
C VAL A 642 4.38 7.86 18.89
N ARG A 643 4.25 7.10 17.80
CA ARG A 643 3.97 5.66 17.86
C ARG A 643 5.24 4.84 18.08
N GLU A 644 6.20 4.92 17.16
CA GLU A 644 7.53 4.34 17.34
C GLU A 644 8.57 5.46 17.42
N SER A 645 9.48 5.34 18.39
CA SER A 645 10.56 6.29 18.57
C SER A 645 11.88 5.63 18.94
N SER A 646 12.98 6.32 18.70
CA SER A 646 14.30 5.86 19.14
C SER A 646 15.19 7.02 19.50
N MET A 647 15.86 6.90 20.64
CA MET A 647 16.92 7.83 21.04
C MET A 647 18.07 7.77 20.03
N VAL A 648 18.54 8.93 19.59
CA VAL A 648 19.56 9.04 18.55
C VAL A 648 20.85 9.68 19.10
N PRO A 649 22.04 9.13 18.76
CA PRO A 649 23.31 9.76 19.07
C PRO A 649 23.47 11.15 18.43
N VAL A 650 24.09 12.10 19.13
CA VAL A 650 24.27 13.48 18.64
C VAL A 650 25.03 13.52 17.32
N TYR A 651 26.09 12.71 17.17
CA TYR A 651 26.85 12.65 15.92
C TYR A 651 26.07 12.10 14.74
N ALA A 652 25.07 11.24 14.97
CA ALA A 652 24.20 10.77 13.88
C ALA A 652 23.32 11.91 13.34
N LEU A 653 22.76 12.73 14.23
CA LEU A 653 22.05 13.96 13.83
C LEU A 653 23.00 14.93 13.14
N LEU A 654 24.21 15.13 13.67
CA LEU A 654 25.20 16.00 13.04
C LEU A 654 25.71 15.47 11.70
N LEU A 655 25.71 14.16 11.40
CA LEU A 655 26.16 13.66 10.10
C LEU A 655 25.05 13.63 9.06
N PHE A 656 23.84 13.20 9.41
CA PHE A 656 22.82 12.81 8.43
C PHE A 656 21.63 13.78 8.29
N SER A 657 21.78 15.00 8.79
CA SER A 657 20.75 16.04 8.74
C SER A 657 21.03 17.14 7.70
N GLU A 658 20.12 18.12 7.62
CA GLU A 658 20.24 19.34 6.83
C GLU A 658 21.49 20.18 7.14
N GLN A 659 21.74 21.19 6.29
CA GLN A 659 22.90 22.09 6.36
C GLN A 659 23.28 22.49 7.80
N LEU A 660 24.53 22.19 8.14
CA LEU A 660 25.14 22.52 9.42
C LEU A 660 25.71 23.93 9.40
N ARG A 661 25.19 24.81 10.24
CA ARG A 661 25.72 26.16 10.48
C ARG A 661 26.56 26.16 11.74
N VAL A 662 27.77 26.72 11.65
CA VAL A 662 28.74 26.80 12.74
C VAL A 662 28.87 28.26 13.16
N SER A 663 28.40 28.59 14.36
CA SER A 663 28.59 29.92 14.94
C SER A 663 29.88 29.95 15.74
N HIS A 664 30.93 30.53 15.16
CA HIS A 664 32.26 30.57 15.77
C HIS A 664 32.30 31.38 17.07
N GLU A 665 31.54 32.46 17.15
CA GLU A 665 31.49 33.37 18.30
C GLU A 665 30.82 32.73 19.53
N THR A 666 29.78 31.94 19.33
CA THR A 666 28.97 31.36 20.42
C THR A 666 29.30 29.90 20.72
N GLY A 667 30.14 29.25 19.89
CA GLY A 667 30.41 27.81 19.99
C GLY A 667 29.14 26.96 19.84
N MET A 668 28.20 27.43 19.03
CA MET A 668 26.92 26.76 18.78
C MET A 668 26.90 26.16 17.37
N LEU A 669 26.56 24.88 17.31
CA LEU A 669 26.28 24.15 16.08
C LEU A 669 24.78 24.11 15.87
N GLN A 670 24.31 24.56 14.71
CA GLN A 670 22.89 24.58 14.38
C GLN A 670 22.62 23.74 13.13
N VAL A 671 21.68 22.81 13.27
CA VAL A 671 21.18 21.95 12.20
C VAL A 671 19.73 22.38 11.91
N GLY A 672 19.51 22.91 10.71
CA GLY A 672 18.22 23.49 10.33
C GLY A 672 17.79 24.62 11.27
N LYS A 673 16.48 24.75 11.54
CA LYS A 673 15.94 25.79 12.45
C LYS A 673 15.74 25.29 13.89
N PHE A 674 15.63 23.98 14.08
CA PHE A 674 15.13 23.38 15.33
C PHE A 674 16.24 22.78 16.21
N VAL A 675 17.27 22.19 15.60
CA VAL A 675 18.28 21.41 16.33
C VAL A 675 19.51 22.28 16.60
N LYS A 676 19.87 22.42 17.88
CA LYS A 676 21.00 23.25 18.33
C LYS A 676 21.84 22.49 19.35
N PHE A 677 23.16 22.53 19.20
CA PHE A 677 24.13 21.91 20.10
C PHE A 677 25.19 22.93 20.50
N LYS A 678 25.66 22.84 21.75
CA LYS A 678 26.85 23.57 22.19
C LYS A 678 28.06 22.66 22.00
N ALA A 679 28.97 23.01 21.10
CA ALA A 679 30.15 22.20 20.82
C ALA A 679 31.27 23.06 20.18
N PRO A 680 32.55 22.68 20.36
CA PRO A 680 33.67 23.37 19.72
C PRO A 680 33.51 23.49 18.20
N SER A 681 33.75 24.68 17.64
CA SER A 681 33.59 24.98 16.21
C SER A 681 34.39 24.04 15.30
N ARG A 682 35.53 23.50 15.78
CA ARG A 682 36.33 22.47 15.08
C ARG A 682 35.51 21.22 14.72
N ILE A 683 34.59 20.80 15.59
CA ILE A 683 33.72 19.63 15.35
C ILE A 683 32.74 19.97 14.23
N GLY A 684 32.18 21.18 14.25
CA GLY A 684 31.28 21.66 13.22
C GLY A 684 31.92 21.68 11.83
N VAL A 685 33.16 22.18 11.73
CA VAL A 685 33.92 22.18 10.48
C VAL A 685 34.22 20.76 10.02
N LEU A 686 34.73 19.88 10.89
CA LEU A 686 35.02 18.48 10.56
C LEU A 686 33.78 17.76 10.00
N VAL A 687 32.64 17.88 10.67
CA VAL A 687 31.39 17.24 10.25
C VAL A 687 30.92 17.78 8.91
N ARG A 688 31.06 19.10 8.66
CA ARG A 688 30.69 19.72 7.38
C ARG A 688 31.51 19.16 6.23
N GLU A 689 32.83 19.03 6.40
CA GLU A 689 33.70 18.46 5.36
C GLU A 689 33.42 16.96 5.15
N LEU A 690 33.17 16.20 6.23
CA LEU A 690 32.81 14.78 6.13
C LEU A 690 31.49 14.56 5.37
N ARG A 691 30.50 15.43 5.53
CA ARG A 691 29.25 15.38 4.77
C ARG A 691 29.48 15.62 3.28
N ALA A 692 30.26 16.64 2.94
CA ALA A 692 30.58 16.95 1.54
C ALA A 692 31.29 15.77 0.86
N GLU A 693 32.22 15.11 1.56
CA GLU A 693 32.90 13.93 1.04
C GLU A 693 31.97 12.72 0.94
N LEU A 694 31.07 12.53 1.90
CA LEU A 694 30.05 11.49 1.84
C LEU A 694 29.12 11.65 0.62
N ASP A 695 28.65 12.86 0.36
CA ASP A 695 27.83 13.18 -0.82
C ASP A 695 28.60 12.88 -2.12
N ARG A 696 29.88 13.23 -2.18
CA ARG A 696 30.77 12.92 -3.32
C ARG A 696 30.89 11.41 -3.54
N LEU A 697 31.09 10.63 -2.47
CA LEU A 697 31.21 9.17 -2.55
C LEU A 697 29.90 8.51 -2.98
N LEU A 698 28.76 8.98 -2.48
CA LEU A 698 27.44 8.48 -2.88
C LEU A 698 27.16 8.78 -4.36
N MET A 699 27.46 9.99 -4.83
CA MET A 699 27.32 10.34 -6.25
C MET A 699 28.22 9.48 -7.15
N ARG A 700 29.44 9.17 -6.69
CA ARG A 700 30.35 8.24 -7.39
C ARG A 700 29.78 6.82 -7.45
N LYS A 701 29.20 6.32 -6.36
CA LYS A 701 28.54 5.00 -6.32
C LYS A 701 27.31 4.93 -7.23
N VAL A 702 26.56 6.02 -7.37
CA VAL A 702 25.45 6.12 -8.31
C VAL A 702 25.95 6.04 -9.75
N ALA A 703 27.07 6.70 -10.07
CA ALA A 703 27.68 6.64 -11.39
C ALA A 703 28.33 5.28 -11.71
N ASP A 704 28.90 4.62 -10.71
CA ASP A 704 29.53 3.30 -10.80
C ASP A 704 29.03 2.38 -9.67
N PRO A 705 27.99 1.56 -9.93
CA PRO A 705 27.47 0.60 -8.96
C PRO A 705 28.49 -0.44 -8.49
N GLY A 706 29.59 -0.66 -9.22
CA GLY A 706 30.68 -1.57 -8.81
C GLY A 706 31.63 -0.95 -7.77
N PHE A 707 31.57 0.36 -7.54
CA PHE A 707 32.49 1.06 -6.64
C PHE A 707 32.34 0.62 -5.18
N ASP A 708 33.40 0.14 -4.55
CA ASP A 708 33.34 -0.27 -3.14
C ASP A 708 33.41 0.92 -2.17
N LEU A 709 32.27 1.25 -1.54
CA LEU A 709 32.19 2.28 -0.50
C LEU A 709 32.87 1.86 0.81
N ASN A 710 32.95 0.56 1.11
CA ASN A 710 33.38 0.07 2.42
C ASN A 710 34.89 0.23 2.63
N SER A 711 35.69 0.22 1.56
CA SER A 711 37.13 0.50 1.57
C SER A 711 37.49 1.98 1.68
N CYS A 712 36.53 2.89 1.56
CA CYS A 712 36.80 4.34 1.59
C CYS A 712 37.14 4.84 3.01
N LYS A 713 38.25 5.58 3.13
CA LYS A 713 38.71 6.15 4.42
C LYS A 713 37.67 7.06 5.08
N ALA A 714 36.94 7.86 4.30
CA ALA A 714 35.91 8.76 4.83
C ALA A 714 34.77 8.00 5.54
N ILE A 715 34.34 6.85 4.99
CA ILE A 715 33.36 5.97 5.63
C ILE A 715 33.94 5.39 6.94
N GLY A 716 35.23 5.03 6.94
CA GLY A 716 35.96 4.65 8.15
C GLY A 716 35.91 5.73 9.24
N VAL A 717 36.16 6.99 8.89
CA VAL A 717 36.10 8.13 9.83
C VAL A 717 34.68 8.35 10.35
N CYS A 718 33.66 8.30 9.48
CA CYS A 718 32.26 8.37 9.90
C CYS A 718 31.93 7.25 10.89
N ARG A 719 32.43 6.03 10.67
CA ARG A 719 32.23 4.91 11.59
C ARG A 719 32.90 5.15 12.94
N SER A 720 34.13 5.65 12.95
CA SER A 720 34.84 6.00 14.19
C SER A 720 34.12 7.11 14.97
N LEU A 721 33.57 8.11 14.28
CA LEU A 721 32.81 9.18 14.91
C LEU A 721 31.52 8.65 15.55
N LEU A 722 30.75 7.83 14.82
CA LEU A 722 29.51 7.23 15.30
C LEU A 722 29.69 6.17 16.39
N ALA A 723 30.87 5.58 16.50
CA ALA A 723 31.21 4.68 17.59
C ALA A 723 31.34 5.42 18.94
N SER A 724 31.58 6.74 18.92
CA SER A 724 31.61 7.60 20.10
C SER A 724 30.24 8.22 20.39
N ASP A 725 29.92 8.42 21.66
CA ASP A 725 28.61 8.96 22.08
C ASP A 725 28.47 10.47 21.89
N GLY A 726 29.58 11.18 21.62
CA GLY A 726 29.59 12.64 21.52
C GLY A 726 29.36 13.37 22.83
N PHE A 727 29.54 12.65 23.95
CA PHE A 727 29.56 13.15 25.32
C PHE A 727 30.94 12.92 25.93
#